data_AF-A0A329RMF6-F1
#
_entry.id   AF-A0A329RMF6-F1
#
_cell.length_a   1.000
_cell.length_b   1.000
_cell.length_c   1.000
_cell.angle_alpha   90.00
_cell.angle_beta   90.00
_cell.angle_gamma   90.00
#
_symmetry.space_group_name_H-M   'P 1'
#
loop_
_entity.id
_entity.type
_entity.pdbx_description
1 polymer ?
#
loop_
_entity_poly.entity_id
_entity_poly.type
_entity_poly.pdbx_seq_one_letter_code
_entity_poly.pdbx_strand_id
1 'polypeptide(L)'
;MVSCNRRIGVLVGSLLVITLAQNSLDRATAVASGSPTGFAAGTTGGGDVKPVYPTTIKELSTYLSDDEPRVIVLKQEFNFIDSEGSTTEDGCHSNGAAECAAKKNGFDPQDTIQPTFTTCDNTMVKVTYDKAAKTPLKVASNKTLVGEGTGGVLTGKGIEIKGSNVIVQNIHITDLNPQYVWGGDAIGISGDDGVIPTGIWIDHVKVTSVGRQMIVINFSGALGVTISNSDFDGKTKYSSSCDGHHYWGFIITGAKTEVTLVGNAIHGMSGRSPKIGGSEDNVIAVHAVNNYFYDNTGHAFDVSQRGYVLAEGNYFDNVKTPNQPDPEGNIFIPAAAGDCKETIGRDCELNVLTDSGTFTSNSEEEAKKQIANYKTQIGGYKATAAAKFDVASGNFGVGDLSGDSVTQSSGSDAVQPSTNSSAAGQETDAPSATQGIQGTPAPATSGSSSSQGSAATAAPSPNSPETPEAPTTKISGSSAPASTPSPESPSSPSTEAPTITETPSTGTSSASDSSGPEQSSAPTPSSSSVIGSPTGFASGTTGGGNAEPVYPTTIKELETYLSDKEPRVIVLKQEFNFIDSEGSTTEKGCHSKNNIDCIAKKNGFQGQDTIETDFSKCDGTSIDVTYDKAAITPLSVSSDKTLIGEGTKGVLNGKGILIKGSNVIIQNIHITNLNPHLVWGGDAIGISGDGDDVPKDIWIDHVKVSSIGRQMVVTHFSGASGVTISNSDFDGNTKYSQSCDGRHYWGFLILGKKTEMSLLGNYIHMTSGRSPKIGGTEGDVSVVHAANNYFEDNTGHAFDVATGGYVLVEGNNFDSVKTPNQPDPAGNIFIPAAAEDCKATIGRGCEVNVLADSGTFTSNSEDAAKKQIGTFKTQIGGTKVVSATKLSAAKGNFGVGELGRSSAAQSPASSSNEAPTATQATQNPSTTAETPSTTNSPHQAQTGTEAPNAPATAQTPASEMPLGTVAPYSDDSGSGNSILQWGHVTQGAASTSSDN
;
A
#
# COMPACT_ATOMS: atom_id res chain seq x y z
N MET A 1 -46.26 -68.53 -29.42
CA MET A 1 -44.93 -67.93 -29.66
C MET A 1 -45.14 -66.59 -30.31
N VAL A 2 -44.57 -65.55 -29.71
CA VAL A 2 -44.99 -64.15 -29.80
C VAL A 2 -44.29 -63.43 -30.95
N SER A 3 -45.05 -62.69 -31.78
CA SER A 3 -44.53 -61.64 -32.65
C SER A 3 -45.65 -60.64 -32.97
N CYS A 4 -45.40 -59.36 -32.72
CA CYS A 4 -46.15 -58.19 -33.21
C CYS A 4 -45.40 -56.94 -32.71
N ASN A 5 -45.19 -55.83 -33.42
CA ASN A 5 -45.30 -55.46 -34.84
C ASN A 5 -44.65 -54.05 -34.90
N ARG A 6 -43.88 -53.70 -35.93
CA ARG A 6 -43.53 -52.30 -36.24
C ARG A 6 -43.62 -52.08 -37.75
N ARG A 7 -44.46 -51.12 -38.16
CA ARG A 7 -44.55 -50.58 -39.53
C ARG A 7 -44.42 -49.05 -39.51
N ILE A 8 -43.34 -48.58 -40.13
CA ILE A 8 -43.17 -47.56 -41.19
C ILE A 8 -44.27 -46.50 -41.44
N GLY A 9 -43.80 -45.25 -41.61
CA GLY A 9 -44.30 -44.20 -42.52
C GLY A 9 -44.54 -42.83 -41.84
N VAL A 10 -44.23 -41.63 -42.35
CA VAL A 10 -43.71 -41.06 -43.61
C VAL A 10 -43.22 -39.61 -43.32
N LEU A 11 -42.33 -39.08 -44.17
CA LEU A 11 -41.79 -37.70 -44.30
C LEU A 11 -42.74 -36.52 -44.00
N VAL A 12 -42.17 -35.39 -43.51
CA VAL A 12 -42.20 -34.05 -44.17
C VAL A 12 -40.94 -33.27 -43.77
N GLY A 13 -40.28 -32.62 -44.72
CA GLY A 13 -39.06 -31.82 -44.52
C GLY A 13 -39.30 -30.35 -44.16
N SER A 14 -38.26 -29.71 -43.62
CA SER A 14 -38.05 -28.27 -43.66
C SER A 14 -36.55 -28.02 -43.57
N LEU A 15 -36.00 -27.49 -44.66
CA LEU A 15 -34.59 -27.13 -44.83
C LEU A 15 -34.43 -25.71 -44.29
N LEU A 16 -33.87 -25.56 -43.08
CA LEU A 16 -33.48 -24.26 -42.54
C LEU A 16 -32.00 -24.02 -42.88
N VAL A 17 -31.74 -23.14 -43.83
CA VAL A 17 -30.40 -22.67 -44.17
C VAL A 17 -29.96 -21.70 -43.07
N ILE A 18 -29.09 -22.18 -42.17
CA ILE A 18 -28.38 -21.33 -41.21
C ILE A 18 -27.17 -20.76 -41.94
N THR A 19 -27.25 -19.50 -42.34
CA THR A 19 -26.10 -18.69 -42.72
C THR A 19 -25.24 -18.47 -41.48
N LEU A 20 -24.14 -19.23 -41.38
CA LEU A 20 -23.05 -18.95 -40.44
C LEU A 20 -22.40 -17.63 -40.84
N ALA A 21 -22.81 -16.53 -40.22
CA ALA A 21 -22.00 -15.33 -40.15
C ALA A 21 -20.78 -15.65 -39.28
N GLN A 22 -19.64 -15.93 -39.91
CA GLN A 22 -18.35 -15.88 -39.25
C GLN A 22 -18.08 -14.40 -38.91
N ASN A 23 -18.52 -13.96 -37.74
CA ASN A 23 -17.86 -12.86 -37.08
C ASN A 23 -16.48 -13.40 -36.67
N SER A 24 -15.47 -13.07 -37.47
CA SER A 24 -14.09 -13.04 -36.99
C SER A 24 -14.07 -12.15 -35.76
N LEU A 25 -14.08 -12.75 -34.57
CA LEU A 25 -13.54 -12.09 -33.40
C LEU A 25 -12.07 -11.85 -33.73
N ASP A 26 -11.73 -10.63 -34.14
CA ASP A 26 -10.39 -10.13 -33.98
C ASP A 26 -10.09 -10.20 -32.47
N ARG A 27 -9.51 -11.31 -32.02
CA ARG A 27 -8.81 -11.34 -30.75
C ARG A 27 -7.70 -10.29 -30.89
N ALA A 28 -7.87 -9.15 -30.23
CA ALA A 28 -6.75 -8.28 -29.95
C ALA A 28 -5.69 -9.15 -29.27
N THR A 29 -4.56 -9.38 -29.94
CA THR A 29 -3.39 -10.01 -29.33
C THR A 29 -2.99 -9.15 -28.15
N ALA A 30 -2.95 -9.75 -26.95
CA ALA A 30 -2.44 -9.09 -25.77
C ALA A 30 -1.05 -8.50 -26.08
N VAL A 31 -0.87 -7.21 -25.78
CA VAL A 31 0.35 -6.48 -26.14
C VAL A 31 1.48 -6.76 -25.15
N ALA A 32 1.14 -7.09 -23.90
CA ALA A 32 2.06 -7.77 -22.99
C ALA A 32 2.06 -9.28 -23.28
N SER A 33 3.25 -9.88 -23.30
CA SER A 33 3.44 -11.31 -23.55
C SER A 33 3.49 -12.09 -22.23
N GLY A 34 2.94 -13.30 -22.23
CA GLY A 34 2.96 -14.19 -21.05
C GLY A 34 1.94 -13.80 -19.97
N SER A 35 2.17 -14.27 -18.74
CA SER A 35 1.33 -13.95 -17.58
C SER A 35 2.20 -13.86 -16.32
N PRO A 36 1.90 -12.91 -15.40
CA PRO A 36 2.63 -12.81 -14.16
C PRO A 36 2.53 -14.11 -13.35
N THR A 37 3.63 -14.49 -12.72
CA THR A 37 3.71 -15.66 -11.83
C THR A 37 4.01 -15.24 -10.39
N GLY A 38 4.03 -16.18 -9.46
CA GLY A 38 4.37 -15.93 -8.06
C GLY A 38 3.41 -14.93 -7.38
N PHE A 39 3.96 -14.00 -6.61
CA PHE A 39 3.18 -13.03 -5.84
C PHE A 39 2.33 -12.09 -6.71
N ALA A 40 2.79 -11.71 -7.91
CA ALA A 40 2.02 -10.85 -8.81
C ALA A 40 0.98 -11.58 -9.69
N ALA A 41 0.78 -12.89 -9.49
CA ALA A 41 -0.17 -13.67 -10.28
C ALA A 41 -1.56 -13.01 -10.30
N GLY A 42 -2.11 -12.81 -11.50
CA GLY A 42 -3.39 -12.13 -11.71
C GLY A 42 -3.29 -10.62 -12.02
N THR A 43 -2.09 -10.04 -12.03
CA THR A 43 -1.88 -8.66 -12.51
C THR A 43 -2.23 -8.54 -14.00
N THR A 44 -3.03 -7.54 -14.35
CA THR A 44 -3.54 -7.31 -15.72
C THR A 44 -3.00 -6.03 -16.35
N GLY A 45 -2.44 -5.12 -15.56
CA GLY A 45 -1.94 -3.83 -16.03
C GLY A 45 -3.08 -2.97 -16.59
N GLY A 46 -2.87 -2.41 -17.78
CA GLY A 46 -3.89 -1.68 -18.53
C GLY A 46 -5.02 -2.54 -19.11
N GLY A 47 -4.94 -3.88 -19.00
CA GLY A 47 -5.90 -4.81 -19.59
C GLY A 47 -5.90 -4.78 -21.12
N ASP A 48 -7.06 -4.97 -21.72
CA ASP A 48 -7.25 -5.09 -23.18
C ASP A 48 -7.58 -3.74 -23.85
N VAL A 49 -7.27 -2.61 -23.21
CA VAL A 49 -7.51 -1.29 -23.79
C VAL A 49 -6.64 -1.06 -25.03
N LYS A 50 -7.12 -0.22 -25.95
CA LYS A 50 -6.39 0.07 -27.18
C LYS A 50 -5.01 0.68 -26.86
N PRO A 51 -3.92 0.15 -27.43
CA PRO A 51 -2.59 0.67 -27.19
C PRO A 51 -2.42 2.13 -27.63
N VAL A 52 -1.68 2.90 -26.83
CA VAL A 52 -1.18 4.23 -27.16
C VAL A 52 0.32 4.15 -27.44
N TYR A 53 0.78 5.00 -28.35
CA TYR A 53 2.16 5.02 -28.85
C TYR A 53 2.71 6.43 -28.65
N PRO A 54 3.26 6.76 -27.48
CA PRO A 54 3.83 8.09 -27.28
C PRO A 54 4.93 8.35 -28.30
N THR A 55 5.04 9.61 -28.73
CA THR A 55 6.09 10.09 -29.65
C THR A 55 7.00 11.10 -28.99
N THR A 56 6.61 11.63 -27.82
CA THR A 56 7.38 12.61 -27.05
C THR A 56 7.47 12.21 -25.57
N ILE A 57 8.50 12.70 -24.88
CA ILE A 57 8.66 12.50 -23.43
C ILE A 57 7.47 13.03 -22.61
N LYS A 58 6.79 14.08 -23.11
CA LYS A 58 5.61 14.66 -22.48
C LYS A 58 4.40 13.73 -22.58
N GLU A 59 4.14 13.20 -23.77
CA GLU A 59 3.07 12.21 -23.98
C GLU A 59 3.31 10.96 -23.13
N LEU A 60 4.54 10.44 -23.12
CA LEU A 60 4.91 9.30 -22.28
C LEU A 60 4.63 9.59 -20.80
N SER A 61 5.09 10.74 -20.29
CA SER A 61 4.83 11.15 -18.91
C SER A 61 3.32 11.25 -18.63
N THR A 62 2.54 11.84 -19.54
CA THR A 62 1.08 11.98 -19.37
C THR A 62 0.40 10.61 -19.32
N TYR A 63 0.69 9.72 -20.26
CA TYR A 63 0.08 8.39 -20.28
C TYR A 63 0.46 7.54 -19.08
N LEU A 64 1.67 7.69 -18.53
CA LEU A 64 2.08 6.96 -17.33
C LEU A 64 1.38 7.48 -16.07
N SER A 65 1.16 8.80 -15.97
CA SER A 65 0.65 9.44 -14.76
C SER A 65 -0.87 9.63 -14.72
N ASP A 66 -1.57 9.49 -15.85
CA ASP A 66 -3.02 9.65 -15.89
C ASP A 66 -3.75 8.53 -15.11
N ASP A 67 -5.04 8.75 -14.85
CA ASP A 67 -5.92 7.85 -14.11
C ASP A 67 -6.54 6.75 -14.99
N GLU A 68 -6.49 6.92 -16.31
CA GLU A 68 -7.03 5.98 -17.29
C GLU A 68 -6.22 4.67 -17.34
N PRO A 69 -6.86 3.49 -17.47
CA PRO A 69 -6.12 2.30 -17.84
C PRO A 69 -5.42 2.50 -19.19
N ARG A 70 -4.11 2.22 -19.26
CA ARG A 70 -3.31 2.39 -20.49
C ARG A 70 -2.48 1.17 -20.81
N VAL A 71 -2.45 0.82 -22.09
CA VAL A 71 -1.39 0.01 -22.70
C VAL A 71 -0.49 0.95 -23.51
N ILE A 72 0.72 1.19 -23.02
CA ILE A 72 1.67 2.19 -23.52
C ILE A 72 2.81 1.44 -24.19
N VAL A 73 2.94 1.60 -25.51
CA VAL A 73 3.94 0.85 -26.29
C VAL A 73 5.07 1.78 -26.72
N LEU A 74 6.29 1.49 -26.27
CA LEU A 74 7.49 2.24 -26.61
C LEU A 74 8.14 1.65 -27.86
N LYS A 75 8.11 2.41 -28.95
CA LYS A 75 8.72 2.05 -30.25
C LYS A 75 10.07 2.70 -30.51
N GLN A 76 10.54 3.53 -29.59
CA GLN A 76 11.72 4.36 -29.74
C GLN A 76 12.32 4.69 -28.38
N GLU A 77 13.58 5.14 -28.41
CA GLU A 77 14.23 5.72 -27.25
C GLU A 77 13.55 7.04 -26.84
N PHE A 78 13.29 7.19 -25.55
CA PHE A 78 12.90 8.43 -24.90
C PHE A 78 14.08 8.93 -24.08
N ASN A 79 14.81 9.89 -24.65
CA ASN A 79 15.96 10.50 -24.01
C ASN A 79 15.53 11.74 -23.21
N PHE A 80 15.79 11.70 -21.90
CA PHE A 80 15.48 12.74 -20.93
C PHE A 80 16.71 13.56 -20.53
N ILE A 81 17.92 13.22 -21.02
CA ILE A 81 19.13 14.00 -20.74
C ILE A 81 18.91 15.44 -21.23
N ASP A 82 19.32 16.38 -20.39
CA ASP A 82 19.18 17.83 -20.50
C ASP A 82 17.72 18.35 -20.57
N SER A 83 16.71 17.48 -20.55
CA SER A 83 15.29 17.88 -20.67
C SER A 83 14.82 18.77 -19.50
N GLU A 84 15.42 18.60 -18.33
CA GLU A 84 15.19 19.44 -17.14
C GLU A 84 16.40 20.31 -16.82
N GLY A 85 17.49 20.22 -17.59
CA GLY A 85 18.78 20.88 -17.39
C GLY A 85 19.57 20.32 -16.21
N SER A 86 20.79 20.85 -16.03
CA SER A 86 21.68 20.46 -14.94
C SER A 86 21.52 21.32 -13.69
N THR A 87 21.95 20.80 -12.53
CA THR A 87 22.17 21.59 -11.31
C THR A 87 23.55 21.32 -10.73
N THR A 88 24.05 22.25 -9.91
CA THR A 88 25.29 22.08 -9.15
C THR A 88 25.03 22.32 -7.68
N GLU A 89 25.33 21.33 -6.85
CA GLU A 89 25.18 21.41 -5.40
C GLU A 89 26.38 20.80 -4.69
N ASP A 90 26.33 20.83 -3.35
CA ASP A 90 27.35 20.22 -2.52
C ASP A 90 27.22 18.69 -2.59
N GLY A 91 28.36 18.04 -2.81
CA GLY A 91 28.52 16.60 -2.75
C GLY A 91 29.68 16.21 -1.85
N CYS A 92 29.86 14.91 -1.69
CA CYS A 92 30.96 14.34 -0.94
C CYS A 92 31.80 13.43 -1.82
N HIS A 93 33.08 13.75 -1.88
CA HIS A 93 34.13 12.83 -2.31
C HIS A 93 34.58 12.06 -1.07
N SER A 94 33.96 10.90 -0.84
CA SER A 94 34.14 10.12 0.39
C SER A 94 35.55 9.55 0.55
N ASN A 95 35.86 8.97 1.70
CA ASN A 95 37.12 8.25 1.88
C ASN A 95 37.27 7.11 0.84
N GLY A 96 36.20 6.33 0.64
CA GLY A 96 36.18 5.26 -0.37
C GLY A 96 36.39 5.79 -1.78
N ALA A 97 35.80 6.94 -2.12
CA ALA A 97 36.01 7.59 -3.41
C ALA A 97 37.46 8.07 -3.62
N ALA A 98 38.08 8.62 -2.58
CA ALA A 98 39.48 9.04 -2.62
C ALA A 98 40.44 7.87 -2.77
N GLU A 99 40.20 6.77 -2.06
CA GLU A 99 40.95 5.52 -2.21
C GLU A 99 40.81 4.95 -3.63
N CYS A 100 39.61 5.03 -4.20
CA CYS A 100 39.33 4.70 -5.60
C CYS A 100 40.23 5.47 -6.56
N ALA A 101 40.19 6.79 -6.48
CA ALA A 101 40.91 7.68 -7.37
C ALA A 101 42.44 7.45 -7.27
N ALA A 102 42.93 7.11 -6.08
CA ALA A 102 44.33 6.79 -5.86
C ALA A 102 44.78 5.49 -6.53
N LYS A 103 43.90 4.49 -6.69
CA LYS A 103 44.23 3.18 -7.28
C LYS A 103 44.60 3.25 -8.76
N LYS A 104 44.07 4.23 -9.52
CA LYS A 104 44.33 4.41 -10.96
C LYS A 104 44.18 3.12 -11.77
N ASN A 105 43.19 2.30 -11.43
CA ASN A 105 42.98 0.97 -12.00
C ASN A 105 42.03 0.98 -13.22
N GLY A 106 41.72 2.16 -13.77
CA GLY A 106 40.85 2.32 -14.95
C GLY A 106 39.38 2.57 -14.63
N PHE A 107 39.00 2.56 -13.34
CA PHE A 107 37.67 2.92 -12.88
C PHE A 107 37.67 4.24 -12.12
N ASP A 108 36.58 4.98 -12.27
CA ASP A 108 36.36 6.24 -11.57
C ASP A 108 35.53 5.99 -10.29
N PRO A 109 35.75 6.78 -9.22
CA PRO A 109 34.86 6.75 -8.06
C PRO A 109 33.45 7.23 -8.40
N GLN A 110 32.49 6.80 -7.60
CA GLN A 110 31.21 7.50 -7.47
C GLN A 110 31.29 8.52 -6.33
N ASP A 111 31.07 9.79 -6.65
CA ASP A 111 30.83 10.80 -5.63
C ASP A 111 29.38 10.71 -5.13
N THR A 112 29.09 11.29 -3.97
CA THR A 112 27.74 11.29 -3.41
C THR A 112 27.16 12.69 -3.52
N ILE A 113 25.95 12.83 -4.09
CA ILE A 113 25.18 14.07 -3.92
C ILE A 113 24.74 14.15 -2.46
N GLN A 114 25.14 15.19 -1.73
CA GLN A 114 25.07 15.21 -0.27
C GLN A 114 23.62 15.33 0.22
N PRO A 115 23.02 14.30 0.84
CA PRO A 115 21.72 14.44 1.46
C PRO A 115 21.85 15.10 2.84
N THR A 116 20.77 15.74 3.30
CA THR A 116 20.71 16.49 4.56
C THR A 116 20.90 15.64 5.83
N PHE A 117 20.74 14.32 5.73
CA PHE A 117 20.82 13.38 6.85
C PHE A 117 22.17 12.63 6.95
N THR A 118 23.12 12.88 6.04
CA THR A 118 24.49 12.32 6.15
C THR A 118 25.51 13.45 6.28
N THR A 119 26.70 13.11 6.77
CA THR A 119 27.86 14.01 6.78
C THR A 119 28.89 13.49 5.79
N CYS A 120 29.67 14.39 5.18
CA CYS A 120 30.78 13.96 4.35
C CYS A 120 31.96 13.54 5.23
N ASP A 121 32.44 12.33 5.02
CA ASP A 121 33.51 11.71 5.81
C ASP A 121 34.93 12.10 5.34
N ASN A 122 35.02 12.86 4.24
CA ASN A 122 36.26 13.31 3.65
C ASN A 122 36.11 14.73 3.08
N THR A 123 36.05 14.89 1.75
CA THR A 123 36.13 16.20 1.11
C THR A 123 34.80 16.59 0.47
N MET A 124 34.27 17.75 0.89
CA MET A 124 33.15 18.38 0.21
C MET A 124 33.58 18.84 -1.19
N VAL A 125 32.81 18.47 -2.20
CA VAL A 125 33.05 18.84 -3.60
C VAL A 125 31.80 19.44 -4.21
N LYS A 126 31.94 20.14 -5.34
CA LYS A 126 30.79 20.54 -6.15
C LYS A 126 30.49 19.44 -7.16
N VAL A 127 29.27 18.91 -7.12
CA VAL A 127 28.79 17.91 -8.06
C VAL A 127 27.80 18.56 -9.02
N THR A 128 27.99 18.33 -10.31
CA THR A 128 27.09 18.82 -11.37
C THR A 128 26.44 17.62 -12.03
N TYR A 129 25.11 17.56 -12.02
CA TYR A 129 24.35 16.41 -12.49
C TYR A 129 23.08 16.83 -13.24
N ASP A 130 22.52 15.91 -14.03
CA ASP A 130 21.28 16.10 -14.76
C ASP A 130 20.06 15.96 -13.83
N LYS A 131 19.19 16.99 -13.78
CA LYS A 131 18.05 16.97 -12.86
C LYS A 131 17.01 15.90 -13.20
N ALA A 132 16.87 15.51 -14.46
CA ALA A 132 15.83 14.60 -14.92
C ALA A 132 15.93 13.24 -14.23
N ALA A 133 17.14 12.74 -13.95
CA ALA A 133 17.32 11.45 -13.28
C ALA A 133 16.87 11.44 -11.81
N LYS A 134 16.70 12.61 -11.17
CA LYS A 134 16.19 12.72 -9.78
C LYS A 134 14.67 12.86 -9.69
N THR A 135 13.97 13.01 -10.81
CA THR A 135 12.53 13.24 -10.89
C THR A 135 11.86 12.11 -11.69
N PRO A 136 11.75 10.89 -11.15
CA PRO A 136 11.28 9.73 -11.92
C PRO A 136 9.89 9.93 -12.52
N LEU A 137 9.60 9.27 -13.64
CA LEU A 137 8.27 9.27 -14.23
C LEU A 137 7.30 8.53 -13.30
N LYS A 138 6.25 9.23 -12.86
CA LYS A 138 5.22 8.61 -12.03
C LYS A 138 4.37 7.65 -12.85
N VAL A 139 4.24 6.41 -12.37
CA VAL A 139 3.38 5.39 -12.97
C VAL A 139 2.18 5.16 -12.06
N ALA A 140 1.02 5.61 -12.52
CA ALA A 140 -0.26 5.46 -11.83
C ALA A 140 -0.80 4.02 -11.93
N SER A 141 -2.00 3.79 -11.41
CA SER A 141 -2.64 2.48 -11.45
C SER A 141 -3.04 2.06 -12.87
N ASN A 142 -3.18 0.75 -13.08
CA ASN A 142 -3.72 0.14 -14.31
C ASN A 142 -2.91 0.50 -15.55
N LYS A 143 -1.59 0.34 -15.49
CA LYS A 143 -0.67 0.65 -16.59
C LYS A 143 0.01 -0.61 -17.08
N THR A 144 0.08 -0.77 -18.39
CA THR A 144 1.00 -1.68 -19.07
C THR A 144 1.97 -0.81 -19.85
N LEU A 145 3.21 -0.68 -19.38
CA LEU A 145 4.31 -0.06 -20.10
C LEU A 145 5.12 -1.17 -20.76
N VAL A 146 5.17 -1.18 -22.09
CA VAL A 146 5.84 -2.25 -22.84
C VAL A 146 6.68 -1.72 -23.99
N GLY A 147 7.90 -2.22 -24.16
CA GLY A 147 8.72 -1.91 -25.34
C GLY A 147 8.40 -2.82 -26.52
N GLU A 148 8.58 -2.31 -27.74
CA GLU A 148 8.49 -3.08 -28.98
C GLU A 148 9.88 -3.42 -29.49
N GLY A 149 10.18 -4.73 -29.61
CA GLY A 149 11.50 -5.21 -29.96
C GLY A 149 12.56 -4.64 -29.02
N THR A 150 13.61 -4.04 -29.57
CA THR A 150 14.67 -3.36 -28.81
C THR A 150 14.45 -1.85 -28.68
N GLY A 151 13.31 -1.33 -29.17
CA GLY A 151 13.07 0.11 -29.28
C GLY A 151 12.69 0.78 -27.96
N GLY A 152 12.15 0.05 -26.97
CA GLY A 152 11.67 0.63 -25.72
C GLY A 152 12.79 1.01 -24.75
N VAL A 153 13.39 2.18 -24.93
CA VAL A 153 14.52 2.65 -24.10
C VAL A 153 14.17 3.96 -23.39
N LEU A 154 14.46 4.05 -22.09
CA LEU A 154 14.41 5.28 -21.29
C LEU A 154 15.84 5.67 -20.90
N THR A 155 16.32 6.79 -21.44
CA THR A 155 17.68 7.29 -21.17
C THR A 155 17.60 8.54 -20.28
N GLY A 156 18.37 8.57 -19.19
CA GLY A 156 18.47 9.75 -18.32
C GLY A 156 17.36 9.93 -17.27
N LYS A 157 16.34 9.06 -17.23
CA LYS A 157 15.26 9.12 -16.23
C LYS A 157 14.65 7.73 -15.97
N GLY A 158 14.41 7.43 -14.70
CA GLY A 158 13.74 6.20 -14.25
C GLY A 158 12.23 6.36 -14.10
N ILE A 159 11.59 5.33 -13.55
CA ILE A 159 10.15 5.30 -13.23
C ILE A 159 9.94 5.13 -11.72
N GLU A 160 8.84 5.67 -11.21
CA GLU A 160 8.38 5.45 -9.84
C GLU A 160 6.92 4.99 -9.88
N ILE A 161 6.70 3.72 -9.55
CA ILE A 161 5.39 3.10 -9.49
C ILE A 161 4.69 3.55 -8.22
N LYS A 162 3.66 4.35 -8.43
CA LYS A 162 2.80 4.93 -7.40
C LYS A 162 1.49 4.14 -7.24
N GLY A 163 0.98 3.57 -8.32
CA GLY A 163 -0.26 2.82 -8.34
C GLY A 163 -0.12 1.29 -8.21
N SER A 164 -1.27 0.64 -8.04
CA SER A 164 -1.47 -0.82 -8.16
C SER A 164 -1.80 -1.26 -9.59
N ASN A 165 -1.67 -2.55 -9.86
CA ASN A 165 -1.99 -3.21 -11.13
C ASN A 165 -1.16 -2.63 -12.28
N VAL A 166 0.16 -2.83 -12.21
CA VAL A 166 1.12 -2.27 -13.17
C VAL A 166 1.97 -3.38 -13.76
N ILE A 167 2.07 -3.39 -15.10
CA ILE A 167 3.00 -4.21 -15.86
C ILE A 167 4.05 -3.30 -16.49
N VAL A 168 5.32 -3.61 -16.27
CA VAL A 168 6.46 -3.01 -16.95
C VAL A 168 7.21 -4.13 -17.64
N GLN A 169 7.16 -4.17 -18.97
CA GLN A 169 7.70 -5.29 -19.74
C GLN A 169 8.60 -4.84 -20.88
N ASN A 170 9.71 -5.54 -21.15
CA ASN A 170 10.49 -5.34 -22.37
C ASN A 170 11.00 -3.90 -22.56
N ILE A 171 11.48 -3.25 -21.50
CA ILE A 171 12.09 -1.91 -21.60
C ILE A 171 13.51 -1.88 -21.06
N HIS A 172 14.31 -0.94 -21.54
CA HIS A 172 15.68 -0.69 -21.06
C HIS A 172 15.73 0.68 -20.39
N ILE A 173 16.17 0.75 -19.14
CA ILE A 173 16.37 2.01 -18.41
C ILE A 173 17.88 2.23 -18.21
N THR A 174 18.41 3.39 -18.63
CA THR A 174 19.85 3.63 -18.57
C THR A 174 20.30 5.10 -18.47
N ASP A 175 21.56 5.30 -18.11
CA ASP A 175 22.27 6.57 -18.04
C ASP A 175 21.68 7.60 -17.06
N LEU A 176 21.36 7.16 -15.84
CA LEU A 176 20.82 7.99 -14.77
C LEU A 176 21.95 8.50 -13.85
N ASN A 177 22.72 9.49 -14.29
CA ASN A 177 23.84 10.07 -13.52
C ASN A 177 24.75 9.01 -12.88
N PRO A 178 25.33 8.06 -13.65
CA PRO A 178 26.04 6.90 -13.10
C PRO A 178 27.23 7.25 -12.19
N GLN A 179 27.78 8.45 -12.32
CA GLN A 179 28.89 8.96 -11.51
C GLN A 179 28.50 9.41 -10.10
N TYR A 180 27.20 9.49 -9.78
CA TYR A 180 26.74 10.01 -8.49
C TYR A 180 25.79 9.07 -7.75
N VAL A 181 26.15 8.71 -6.52
CA VAL A 181 25.18 8.17 -5.56
C VAL A 181 24.14 9.25 -5.26
N TRP A 182 22.86 8.84 -5.23
CA TRP A 182 21.67 9.73 -5.24
C TRP A 182 21.45 10.50 -6.56
N GLY A 183 22.15 10.12 -7.63
CA GLY A 183 21.99 10.68 -8.97
C GLY A 183 20.71 10.25 -9.68
N GLY A 184 20.10 9.14 -9.28
CA GLY A 184 18.84 8.61 -9.79
C GLY A 184 18.70 7.10 -9.53
N ASP A 185 17.46 6.63 -9.43
CA ASP A 185 17.10 5.20 -9.36
C ASP A 185 16.32 4.79 -10.61
N ALA A 186 16.51 3.55 -11.08
CA ALA A 186 15.89 3.09 -12.31
C ALA A 186 14.39 2.81 -12.16
N ILE A 187 14.02 1.97 -11.17
CA ILE A 187 12.64 1.63 -10.87
C ILE A 187 12.41 1.76 -9.36
N GLY A 188 11.58 2.73 -8.98
CA GLY A 188 11.05 2.87 -7.63
C GLY A 188 9.65 2.30 -7.50
N ILE A 189 9.32 1.74 -6.33
CA ILE A 189 7.96 1.38 -5.93
C ILE A 189 7.74 2.00 -4.55
N SER A 190 6.79 2.93 -4.45
CA SER A 190 6.60 3.70 -3.22
C SER A 190 5.15 3.86 -2.79
N GLY A 191 4.19 3.52 -3.67
CA GLY A 191 2.82 3.96 -3.47
C GLY A 191 2.66 5.48 -3.51
N ASP A 192 1.42 5.95 -3.45
CA ASP A 192 1.07 7.33 -3.10
C ASP A 192 0.47 7.35 -1.68
N ASP A 193 0.83 8.38 -0.90
CA ASP A 193 0.18 8.73 0.37
C ASP A 193 0.02 7.57 1.37
N GLY A 194 1.06 6.74 1.48
CA GLY A 194 1.10 5.60 2.41
C GLY A 194 0.29 4.37 1.96
N VAL A 195 -0.33 4.41 0.78
CA VAL A 195 -1.00 3.25 0.20
C VAL A 195 0.02 2.26 -0.34
N ILE A 196 -0.03 1.02 0.13
CA ILE A 196 0.83 -0.04 -0.38
C ILE A 196 0.36 -0.44 -1.78
N PRO A 197 1.16 -0.25 -2.84
CA PRO A 197 0.77 -0.67 -4.18
C PRO A 197 0.72 -2.19 -4.26
N THR A 198 -0.21 -2.70 -5.05
CA THR A 198 -0.52 -4.13 -5.17
C THR A 198 -0.45 -4.59 -6.63
N GLY A 199 0.05 -5.79 -6.90
CA GLY A 199 0.04 -6.38 -8.25
C GLY A 199 0.95 -5.62 -9.21
N ILE A 200 2.25 -5.86 -9.10
CA ILE A 200 3.27 -5.24 -9.94
C ILE A 200 4.08 -6.34 -10.62
N TRP A 201 4.13 -6.31 -11.94
CA TRP A 201 4.93 -7.24 -12.73
C TRP A 201 5.99 -6.49 -13.52
N ILE A 202 7.26 -6.73 -13.20
CA ILE A 202 8.42 -6.21 -13.91
C ILE A 202 9.05 -7.39 -14.64
N ASP A 203 9.04 -7.37 -15.98
CA ASP A 203 9.41 -8.53 -16.78
C ASP A 203 10.26 -8.17 -17.99
N HIS A 204 11.28 -8.95 -18.32
CA HIS A 204 12.15 -8.66 -19.48
C HIS A 204 12.67 -7.20 -19.49
N VAL A 205 12.95 -6.64 -18.31
CA VAL A 205 13.54 -5.30 -18.22
C VAL A 205 15.06 -5.40 -18.26
N LYS A 206 15.73 -4.42 -18.86
CA LYS A 206 17.18 -4.23 -18.74
C LYS A 206 17.47 -2.96 -17.95
N VAL A 207 18.44 -3.00 -17.04
CA VAL A 207 18.94 -1.81 -16.34
C VAL A 207 20.46 -1.75 -16.42
N THR A 208 21.00 -0.60 -16.85
CA THR A 208 22.45 -0.32 -16.92
C THR A 208 22.76 1.12 -16.53
N SER A 209 23.98 1.41 -16.09
CA SER A 209 24.49 2.79 -15.93
C SER A 209 23.61 3.72 -15.07
N VAL A 210 23.27 3.30 -13.85
CA VAL A 210 22.47 4.10 -12.91
C VAL A 210 23.31 4.60 -11.73
N GLY A 211 23.00 5.79 -11.21
CA GLY A 211 23.74 6.38 -10.10
C GLY A 211 23.52 5.65 -8.76
N ARG A 212 22.31 5.12 -8.54
CA ARG A 212 21.96 4.37 -7.32
C ARG A 212 21.13 3.13 -7.63
N GLN A 213 19.93 2.95 -7.08
CA GLN A 213 19.25 1.65 -7.09
C GLN A 213 18.78 1.28 -8.49
N MET A 214 18.96 0.01 -8.89
CA MET A 214 18.27 -0.53 -10.06
C MET A 214 16.80 -0.76 -9.74
N ILE A 215 16.51 -1.37 -8.58
CA ILE A 215 15.17 -1.51 -8.02
C ILE A 215 15.16 -0.99 -6.58
N VAL A 216 14.16 -0.18 -6.23
CA VAL A 216 13.91 0.20 -4.83
C VAL A 216 12.43 0.08 -4.49
N ILE A 217 12.09 -0.81 -3.56
CA ILE A 217 10.80 -0.82 -2.87
C ILE A 217 10.97 -0.01 -1.60
N ASN A 218 10.32 1.14 -1.55
CA ASN A 218 10.48 2.15 -0.52
C ASN A 218 9.69 1.80 0.75
N PHE A 219 9.70 2.69 1.75
CA PHE A 219 9.16 2.41 3.08
C PHE A 219 7.66 2.09 3.15
N SER A 220 6.87 2.44 2.12
CA SER A 220 5.48 1.98 2.00
C SER A 220 5.36 0.45 1.92
N GLY A 221 6.35 -0.21 1.35
CA GLY A 221 6.27 -1.60 0.91
C GLY A 221 5.52 -1.76 -0.42
N ALA A 222 5.31 -3.00 -0.83
CA ALA A 222 4.55 -3.38 -2.02
C ALA A 222 4.11 -4.85 -1.95
N LEU A 223 2.83 -5.13 -2.20
CA LEU A 223 2.30 -6.50 -2.16
C LEU A 223 2.12 -7.05 -3.57
N GLY A 224 2.34 -8.34 -3.75
CA GLY A 224 2.13 -8.95 -5.05
C GLY A 224 3.11 -8.45 -6.12
N VAL A 225 4.41 -8.43 -5.83
CA VAL A 225 5.45 -8.01 -6.79
C VAL A 225 6.13 -9.23 -7.40
N THR A 226 6.29 -9.24 -8.71
CA THR A 226 7.12 -10.23 -9.43
C THR A 226 8.09 -9.51 -10.32
N ILE A 227 9.38 -9.80 -10.15
CA ILE A 227 10.47 -9.33 -10.99
C ILE A 227 11.02 -10.56 -11.72
N SER A 228 10.80 -10.62 -13.03
CA SER A 228 11.10 -11.79 -13.84
C SER A 228 11.90 -11.54 -15.10
N ASN A 229 12.69 -12.52 -15.51
CA ASN A 229 13.35 -12.59 -16.82
C ASN A 229 14.14 -11.32 -17.20
N SER A 230 14.63 -10.57 -16.21
CA SER A 230 15.22 -9.26 -16.40
C SER A 230 16.76 -9.31 -16.32
N ASP A 231 17.41 -8.39 -17.00
CA ASP A 231 18.87 -8.22 -17.05
C ASP A 231 19.30 -6.98 -16.25
N PHE A 232 19.89 -7.23 -15.09
CA PHE A 232 20.44 -6.20 -14.22
C PHE A 232 21.97 -6.21 -14.36
N ASP A 233 22.48 -5.30 -15.19
CA ASP A 233 23.88 -5.23 -15.58
C ASP A 233 24.57 -4.06 -14.86
N GLY A 234 25.35 -4.42 -13.84
CA GLY A 234 26.05 -3.52 -12.96
C GLY A 234 27.43 -3.08 -13.48
N LYS A 235 27.83 -3.48 -14.70
CA LYS A 235 29.12 -3.02 -15.24
C LYS A 235 29.09 -1.52 -15.42
N THR A 236 30.06 -0.84 -14.82
CA THR A 236 30.07 0.62 -14.76
C THR A 236 31.50 1.16 -14.78
N LYS A 237 31.67 2.34 -15.39
CA LYS A 237 32.91 3.11 -15.26
C LYS A 237 33.07 3.71 -13.86
N TYR A 238 31.94 4.06 -13.24
CA TYR A 238 31.86 4.74 -11.94
C TYR A 238 31.38 3.76 -10.90
N SER A 239 32.26 3.35 -9.97
CA SER A 239 31.98 2.26 -9.04
C SER A 239 32.27 2.67 -7.61
N SER A 240 31.30 2.43 -6.72
CA SER A 240 31.50 2.57 -5.26
C SER A 240 32.47 1.53 -4.70
N SER A 241 32.67 0.39 -5.38
CA SER A 241 33.63 -0.66 -5.02
C SER A 241 34.99 -0.54 -5.73
N CYS A 242 35.14 0.44 -6.63
CA CYS A 242 36.39 0.75 -7.32
C CYS A 242 36.93 -0.37 -8.21
N ASP A 243 36.05 -1.15 -8.82
CA ASP A 243 36.40 -2.35 -9.59
C ASP A 243 35.49 -2.56 -10.80
N GLY A 244 34.73 -1.53 -11.18
CA GLY A 244 33.82 -1.58 -12.32
C GLY A 244 32.49 -2.26 -12.05
N HIS A 245 32.22 -2.63 -10.80
CA HIS A 245 30.96 -3.26 -10.39
C HIS A 245 30.04 -2.28 -9.66
N HIS A 246 28.74 -2.43 -9.85
CA HIS A 246 27.72 -1.59 -9.23
C HIS A 246 27.32 -2.12 -7.86
N TYR A 247 27.30 -1.24 -6.85
CA TYR A 247 26.96 -1.64 -5.48
C TYR A 247 25.45 -1.62 -5.20
N TRP A 248 24.71 -0.82 -5.96
CA TRP A 248 23.33 -0.43 -5.63
C TRP A 248 22.32 -1.21 -6.49
N GLY A 249 22.26 -2.53 -6.33
CA GLY A 249 21.32 -3.37 -7.07
C GLY A 249 19.86 -3.13 -6.65
N PHE A 250 19.48 -3.71 -5.51
CA PHE A 250 18.11 -3.81 -5.03
C PHE A 250 18.03 -3.42 -3.55
N ILE A 251 17.06 -2.56 -3.23
CA ILE A 251 16.52 -2.45 -1.87
C ILE A 251 15.09 -2.96 -1.88
N ILE A 252 14.83 -3.96 -1.04
CA ILE A 252 13.50 -4.49 -0.78
C ILE A 252 13.19 -4.24 0.70
N THR A 253 12.48 -3.15 0.97
CA THR A 253 12.05 -2.78 2.32
C THR A 253 10.55 -2.48 2.35
N GLY A 254 10.11 -1.82 3.41
CA GLY A 254 8.74 -1.32 3.58
C GLY A 254 7.88 -2.13 4.52
N ALA A 255 6.78 -1.53 4.97
CA ALA A 255 5.94 -2.04 6.06
C ALA A 255 5.45 -3.48 5.80
N LYS A 256 4.90 -3.76 4.61
CA LYS A 256 4.58 -5.12 4.15
C LYS A 256 5.00 -5.26 2.70
N THR A 257 5.87 -6.23 2.41
CA THR A 257 6.43 -6.43 1.07
C THR A 257 6.49 -7.91 0.69
N GLU A 258 6.00 -8.23 -0.50
CA GLU A 258 5.94 -9.60 -1.04
C GLU A 258 6.52 -9.64 -2.46
N VAL A 259 7.66 -10.29 -2.63
CA VAL A 259 8.41 -10.28 -3.91
C VAL A 259 8.73 -11.69 -4.38
N THR A 260 8.37 -12.01 -5.62
CA THR A 260 8.95 -13.13 -6.37
C THR A 260 10.06 -12.57 -7.26
N LEU A 261 11.30 -12.96 -6.99
CA LEU A 261 12.45 -12.66 -7.82
C LEU A 261 12.78 -13.92 -8.60
N VAL A 262 12.50 -13.96 -9.90
CA VAL A 262 12.55 -15.19 -10.69
C VAL A 262 13.21 -15.08 -12.05
N GLY A 263 14.12 -15.99 -12.40
CA GLY A 263 14.64 -16.03 -13.77
C GLY A 263 15.45 -14.80 -14.16
N ASN A 264 16.01 -14.03 -13.22
CA ASN A 264 16.75 -12.81 -13.56
C ASN A 264 18.24 -13.11 -13.76
N ALA A 265 18.88 -12.37 -14.66
CA ALA A 265 20.33 -12.26 -14.75
C ALA A 265 20.79 -11.04 -13.95
N ILE A 266 21.56 -11.25 -12.87
CA ILE A 266 22.02 -10.18 -11.97
C ILE A 266 23.55 -10.25 -11.91
N HIS A 267 24.22 -9.26 -12.51
CA HIS A 267 25.67 -9.35 -12.72
C HIS A 267 26.41 -8.03 -12.76
N GLY A 268 27.75 -8.09 -12.69
CA GLY A 268 28.58 -6.91 -12.58
C GLY A 268 28.32 -6.15 -11.27
N MET A 269 28.00 -6.87 -10.19
CA MET A 269 27.57 -6.27 -8.92
C MET A 269 28.65 -6.34 -7.84
N SER A 270 28.54 -5.53 -6.80
CA SER A 270 29.40 -5.63 -5.61
C SER A 270 28.65 -5.58 -4.28
N GLY A 271 27.34 -5.38 -4.33
CA GLY A 271 26.49 -5.34 -3.15
C GLY A 271 25.00 -5.34 -3.49
N ARG A 272 24.17 -5.41 -2.44
CA ARG A 272 22.71 -5.23 -2.50
C ARG A 272 22.05 -5.97 -3.65
N SER A 273 22.33 -7.25 -3.81
CA SER A 273 21.81 -8.03 -4.93
C SER A 273 21.13 -9.32 -4.44
N PRO A 274 20.08 -9.26 -3.60
CA PRO A 274 19.38 -8.07 -3.07
C PRO A 274 19.71 -7.71 -1.61
N LYS A 275 19.44 -6.46 -1.20
CA LYS A 275 19.28 -6.10 0.23
C LYS A 275 17.80 -6.19 0.65
N ILE A 276 17.51 -6.91 1.73
CA ILE A 276 16.17 -7.25 2.20
C ILE A 276 16.09 -7.02 3.71
N GLY A 277 15.10 -6.24 4.17
CA GLY A 277 14.87 -6.03 5.59
C GLY A 277 14.37 -4.62 5.92
N GLY A 278 14.02 -4.39 7.18
CA GLY A 278 13.40 -3.13 7.60
C GLY A 278 13.42 -2.91 9.11
N SER A 279 12.50 -2.07 9.59
CA SER A 279 12.26 -1.88 11.03
C SER A 279 11.53 -3.08 11.64
N GLU A 280 11.44 -3.16 12.97
CA GLU A 280 10.86 -4.31 13.71
C GLU A 280 9.39 -4.62 13.34
N ASP A 281 8.65 -3.60 12.90
CA ASP A 281 7.26 -3.61 12.46
C ASP A 281 7.08 -4.12 11.02
N ASN A 282 8.14 -4.13 10.22
CA ASN A 282 8.05 -4.54 8.83
C ASN A 282 7.84 -6.06 8.68
N VAL A 283 7.32 -6.50 7.53
CA VAL A 283 7.34 -7.91 7.11
C VAL A 283 7.68 -7.96 5.63
N ILE A 284 8.86 -8.48 5.29
CA ILE A 284 9.32 -8.58 3.90
C ILE A 284 9.54 -10.05 3.55
N ALA A 285 8.66 -10.61 2.72
CA ALA A 285 8.76 -11.97 2.21
C ALA A 285 9.29 -11.99 0.78
N VAL A 286 10.37 -12.74 0.53
CA VAL A 286 10.97 -12.87 -0.79
C VAL A 286 11.12 -14.33 -1.19
N HIS A 287 10.60 -14.68 -2.36
CA HIS A 287 10.89 -15.94 -3.03
C HIS A 287 11.89 -15.69 -4.16
N ALA A 288 13.15 -16.03 -3.91
CA ALA A 288 14.22 -15.93 -4.90
C ALA A 288 14.41 -17.30 -5.58
N VAL A 289 13.95 -17.43 -6.82
CA VAL A 289 13.92 -18.73 -7.51
C VAL A 289 14.49 -18.66 -8.91
N ASN A 290 15.36 -19.60 -9.28
CA ASN A 290 15.88 -19.68 -10.65
C ASN A 290 16.55 -18.41 -11.18
N ASN A 291 17.18 -17.60 -10.33
CA ASN A 291 17.98 -16.47 -10.81
C ASN A 291 19.42 -16.91 -11.10
N TYR A 292 20.09 -16.19 -12.00
CA TYR A 292 21.50 -16.33 -12.28
C TYR A 292 22.27 -15.11 -11.78
N PHE A 293 22.98 -15.29 -10.68
CA PHE A 293 23.88 -14.31 -10.11
C PHE A 293 25.29 -14.60 -10.60
N TYR A 294 25.94 -13.66 -11.27
CA TYR A 294 27.31 -13.87 -11.71
C TYR A 294 28.15 -12.60 -11.71
N ASP A 295 29.47 -12.74 -11.67
CA ASP A 295 30.39 -11.60 -11.68
C ASP A 295 30.06 -10.61 -10.55
N ASN A 296 30.21 -11.09 -9.30
CA ASN A 296 29.99 -10.26 -8.12
C ASN A 296 31.21 -10.28 -7.19
N THR A 297 31.92 -9.16 -7.14
CA THR A 297 33.18 -9.00 -6.40
C THR A 297 33.02 -8.75 -4.90
N GLY A 298 31.79 -8.52 -4.44
CA GLY A 298 31.45 -8.23 -3.06
C GLY A 298 30.45 -9.25 -2.52
N HIS A 299 29.19 -8.85 -2.38
CA HIS A 299 28.14 -9.72 -1.88
C HIS A 299 26.82 -9.61 -2.67
N ALA A 300 26.02 -10.68 -2.63
CA ALA A 300 24.68 -10.71 -3.22
C ALA A 300 23.59 -10.43 -2.16
N PHE A 301 23.12 -11.45 -1.44
CA PHE A 301 22.07 -11.31 -0.43
C PHE A 301 22.59 -10.61 0.83
N ASP A 302 21.93 -9.53 1.22
CA ASP A 302 22.08 -8.79 2.49
C ASP A 302 20.70 -8.79 3.16
N VAL A 303 20.42 -9.85 3.93
CA VAL A 303 19.14 -10.05 4.60
C VAL A 303 19.28 -9.64 6.06
N SER A 304 18.59 -8.59 6.48
CA SER A 304 18.57 -8.12 7.86
C SER A 304 17.23 -8.43 8.53
N GLN A 305 17.03 -7.90 9.75
CA GLN A 305 15.80 -8.10 10.51
C GLN A 305 14.53 -7.93 9.65
N ARG A 306 13.55 -8.82 9.92
CA ARG A 306 12.22 -8.84 9.27
C ARG A 306 12.22 -9.10 7.76
N GLY A 307 13.38 -9.38 7.16
CA GLY A 307 13.50 -10.04 5.87
C GLY A 307 13.38 -11.55 6.03
N TYR A 308 12.49 -12.17 5.25
CA TYR A 308 12.21 -13.60 5.23
C TYR A 308 12.34 -14.12 3.80
N VAL A 309 13.34 -14.97 3.55
CA VAL A 309 13.72 -15.38 2.19
C VAL A 309 13.66 -16.89 2.04
N LEU A 310 13.05 -17.36 0.96
CA LEU A 310 13.32 -18.69 0.39
C LEU A 310 14.15 -18.51 -0.87
N ALA A 311 15.36 -19.07 -0.89
CA ALA A 311 16.23 -19.08 -2.07
C ALA A 311 16.40 -20.49 -2.60
N GLU A 312 15.78 -20.83 -3.73
CA GLU A 312 15.80 -22.17 -4.32
C GLU A 312 16.14 -22.14 -5.82
N GLY A 313 16.84 -23.15 -6.33
CA GLY A 313 17.13 -23.28 -7.77
C GLY A 313 17.92 -22.12 -8.39
N ASN A 314 18.59 -21.26 -7.61
CA ASN A 314 19.41 -20.17 -8.14
C ASN A 314 20.82 -20.67 -8.51
N TYR A 315 21.43 -20.03 -9.50
CA TYR A 315 22.80 -20.30 -9.92
C TYR A 315 23.70 -19.13 -9.55
N PHE A 316 24.81 -19.40 -8.86
CA PHE A 316 25.83 -18.41 -8.50
C PHE A 316 27.15 -18.76 -9.21
N ASP A 317 27.71 -17.83 -9.98
CA ASP A 317 28.97 -18.00 -10.70
C ASP A 317 29.93 -16.84 -10.46
N ASN A 318 31.10 -17.09 -9.87
CA ASN A 318 32.02 -16.02 -9.47
C ASN A 318 31.36 -14.96 -8.57
N VAL A 319 30.58 -15.40 -7.58
CA VAL A 319 29.97 -14.55 -6.56
C VAL A 319 30.75 -14.71 -5.26
N LYS A 320 31.52 -13.68 -4.88
CA LYS A 320 32.43 -13.76 -3.73
C LYS A 320 31.72 -14.08 -2.42
N THR A 321 30.56 -13.47 -2.16
CA THR A 321 29.77 -13.73 -0.95
C THR A 321 28.29 -13.82 -1.32
N PRO A 322 27.76 -15.02 -1.61
CA PRO A 322 26.36 -15.22 -1.97
C PRO A 322 25.38 -14.66 -0.93
N ASN A 323 25.64 -14.84 0.36
CA ASN A 323 24.93 -14.09 1.41
C ASN A 323 25.86 -13.58 2.50
N GLN A 324 25.63 -12.34 2.93
CA GLN A 324 26.24 -11.74 4.10
C GLN A 324 25.69 -12.41 5.37
N PRO A 325 26.54 -12.67 6.39
CA PRO A 325 26.07 -13.06 7.70
C PRO A 325 25.49 -11.84 8.42
N ASP A 326 24.21 -11.90 8.74
CA ASP A 326 23.51 -10.94 9.60
C ASP A 326 22.73 -11.75 10.65
N PRO A 327 23.03 -11.63 11.96
CA PRO A 327 22.36 -12.40 13.01
C PRO A 327 20.83 -12.22 13.04
N GLU A 328 20.32 -11.11 12.53
CA GLU A 328 18.89 -10.77 12.58
C GLU A 328 18.16 -11.15 11.28
N GLY A 329 18.89 -11.50 10.22
CA GLY A 329 18.34 -11.91 8.93
C GLY A 329 17.68 -13.29 8.94
N ASN A 330 16.62 -13.50 8.16
CA ASN A 330 15.94 -14.80 8.07
C ASN A 330 15.96 -15.29 6.62
N ILE A 331 16.76 -16.31 6.35
CA ILE A 331 16.91 -16.90 5.01
C ILE A 331 16.98 -18.42 5.11
N PHE A 332 16.12 -19.08 4.34
CA PHE A 332 16.07 -20.52 4.16
C PHE A 332 16.65 -20.89 2.79
N ILE A 333 17.72 -21.68 2.83
CA ILE A 333 18.40 -22.23 1.67
C ILE A 333 18.31 -23.74 1.76
N PRO A 334 17.60 -24.41 0.85
CA PRO A 334 17.38 -25.84 0.95
C PRO A 334 18.67 -26.61 0.72
N ALA A 335 18.92 -27.59 1.59
CA ALA A 335 20.05 -28.52 1.49
C ALA A 335 19.63 -29.82 0.80
N ALA A 336 18.35 -30.17 0.85
CA ALA A 336 17.74 -31.28 0.15
C ALA A 336 16.39 -30.88 -0.47
N ALA A 337 16.01 -31.56 -1.55
CA ALA A 337 14.75 -31.32 -2.24
C ALA A 337 13.53 -31.44 -1.30
N GLY A 338 13.56 -32.35 -0.33
CA GLY A 338 12.45 -32.55 0.60
C GLY A 338 12.20 -31.42 1.60
N ASP A 339 13.13 -30.47 1.77
CA ASP A 339 13.09 -29.47 2.83
C ASP A 339 11.90 -28.49 2.69
N CYS A 340 11.36 -28.34 1.48
CA CYS A 340 10.22 -27.46 1.18
C CYS A 340 8.85 -28.10 1.39
N LYS A 341 8.76 -29.42 1.60
CA LYS A 341 7.47 -30.13 1.59
C LYS A 341 6.50 -29.59 2.63
N GLU A 342 6.98 -29.37 3.85
CA GLU A 342 6.16 -28.85 4.93
C GLU A 342 5.82 -27.38 4.71
N THR A 343 6.84 -26.57 4.37
CA THR A 343 6.74 -25.12 4.17
C THR A 343 5.83 -24.73 3.01
N ILE A 344 6.09 -25.24 1.79
CA ILE A 344 5.42 -24.80 0.56
C ILE A 344 4.70 -25.93 -0.19
N GLY A 345 4.71 -27.16 0.32
CA GLY A 345 3.86 -28.25 -0.21
C GLY A 345 4.41 -28.98 -1.43
N ARG A 346 5.64 -28.68 -1.83
CA ARG A 346 6.37 -29.36 -2.91
C ARG A 346 7.85 -29.49 -2.54
N ASP A 347 8.58 -30.26 -3.33
CA ASP A 347 10.04 -30.30 -3.23
C ASP A 347 10.65 -28.95 -3.65
N CYS A 348 11.77 -28.59 -3.04
CA CYS A 348 12.61 -27.47 -3.45
C CYS A 348 13.48 -27.86 -4.64
N GLU A 349 13.95 -26.85 -5.36
CA GLU A 349 15.11 -26.99 -6.24
C GLU A 349 16.39 -26.49 -5.55
N LEU A 350 17.50 -27.19 -5.74
CA LEU A 350 18.76 -26.83 -5.07
C LEU A 350 19.49 -25.72 -5.82
N ASN A 351 20.12 -24.82 -5.06
CA ASN A 351 21.00 -23.81 -5.63
C ASN A 351 22.32 -24.43 -6.08
N VAL A 352 22.92 -23.87 -7.13
CA VAL A 352 24.23 -24.30 -7.66
C VAL A 352 25.22 -23.16 -7.52
N LEU A 353 26.43 -23.48 -7.07
CA LEU A 353 27.51 -22.52 -6.87
C LEU A 353 28.75 -22.97 -7.63
N THR A 354 29.29 -22.07 -8.45
CA THR A 354 30.56 -22.23 -9.19
C THR A 354 31.46 -21.06 -8.86
N ASP A 355 32.71 -21.32 -8.50
CA ASP A 355 33.72 -20.29 -8.15
C ASP A 355 33.19 -19.20 -7.19
N SER A 356 32.27 -19.59 -6.31
CA SER A 356 31.53 -18.68 -5.44
C SER A 356 31.78 -19.00 -3.97
N GLY A 357 31.52 -18.03 -3.10
CA GLY A 357 31.56 -18.22 -1.65
C GLY A 357 30.50 -19.19 -1.14
N THR A 358 30.44 -19.36 0.18
CA THR A 358 29.41 -20.20 0.81
C THR A 358 28.04 -19.51 0.78
N PHE A 359 26.98 -20.31 0.64
CA PHE A 359 25.59 -19.85 0.73
C PHE A 359 24.87 -20.68 1.79
N THR A 360 24.57 -20.07 2.94
CA THR A 360 24.11 -20.79 4.14
C THR A 360 22.88 -20.13 4.77
N SER A 361 21.92 -20.94 5.21
CA SER A 361 20.73 -20.44 5.91
C SER A 361 21.09 -19.66 7.17
N ASN A 362 20.20 -18.75 7.57
CA ASN A 362 20.24 -18.07 8.86
C ASN A 362 18.81 -17.92 9.40
N SER A 363 18.59 -18.17 10.69
CA SER A 363 17.25 -18.20 11.31
C SER A 363 16.25 -18.96 10.42
N GLU A 364 16.65 -20.18 10.03
CA GLU A 364 15.97 -20.97 9.00
C GLU A 364 14.53 -21.29 9.39
N GLU A 365 14.28 -21.59 10.65
CA GLU A 365 12.96 -21.95 11.15
C GLU A 365 12.03 -20.73 11.16
N GLU A 366 12.54 -19.54 11.46
CA GLU A 366 11.83 -18.27 11.35
C GLU A 366 11.49 -17.96 9.88
N ALA A 367 12.44 -18.16 8.97
CA ALA A 367 12.22 -18.02 7.53
C ALA A 367 11.13 -19.00 7.05
N LYS A 368 11.24 -20.29 7.39
CA LYS A 368 10.24 -21.32 7.04
C LYS A 368 8.86 -20.97 7.60
N LYS A 369 8.78 -20.56 8.88
CA LYS A 369 7.52 -20.18 9.52
C LYS A 369 6.82 -19.06 8.77
N GLN A 370 7.56 -18.02 8.37
CA GLN A 370 6.96 -16.90 7.65
C GLN A 370 6.62 -17.26 6.20
N ILE A 371 7.51 -17.97 5.50
CA ILE A 371 7.29 -18.40 4.11
C ILE A 371 6.10 -19.36 3.98
N ALA A 372 5.81 -20.17 5.00
CA ALA A 372 4.66 -21.07 5.01
C ALA A 372 3.30 -20.35 4.89
N ASN A 373 3.22 -19.06 5.25
CA ASN A 373 2.02 -18.24 5.06
C ASN A 373 1.69 -18.01 3.57
N TYR A 374 2.65 -18.23 2.68
CA TYR A 374 2.56 -17.97 1.24
C TYR A 374 2.60 -19.25 0.39
N LYS A 375 2.15 -20.36 0.98
CA LYS A 375 2.18 -21.70 0.36
C LYS A 375 1.52 -21.75 -1.00
N THR A 376 0.45 -20.99 -1.24
CA THR A 376 -0.22 -20.95 -2.55
C THR A 376 0.60 -20.18 -3.58
N GLN A 377 1.08 -18.99 -3.23
CA GLN A 377 1.82 -18.10 -4.12
C GLN A 377 3.19 -18.68 -4.50
N ILE A 378 3.90 -19.26 -3.52
CA ILE A 378 5.24 -19.83 -3.70
C ILE A 378 5.18 -21.29 -4.15
N GLY A 379 4.30 -22.10 -3.54
CA GLY A 379 4.14 -23.52 -3.87
C GLY A 379 3.49 -23.75 -5.23
N GLY A 380 2.68 -22.79 -5.72
CA GLY A 380 2.11 -22.81 -7.06
C GLY A 380 3.11 -22.55 -8.18
N TYR A 381 4.28 -21.95 -7.88
CA TYR A 381 5.35 -21.78 -8.85
C TYR A 381 6.14 -23.09 -8.99
N LYS A 382 6.38 -23.51 -10.24
CA LYS A 382 7.20 -24.68 -10.54
C LYS A 382 8.66 -24.27 -10.72
N ALA A 383 9.43 -24.37 -9.64
CA ALA A 383 10.88 -24.22 -9.71
C ALA A 383 11.49 -25.28 -10.64
N THR A 384 12.60 -24.92 -11.28
CA THR A 384 13.41 -25.81 -12.12
C THR A 384 14.82 -25.95 -11.54
N ALA A 385 15.61 -26.90 -12.05
CA ALA A 385 17.01 -27.00 -11.65
C ALA A 385 17.77 -25.69 -11.98
N ALA A 386 18.70 -25.31 -11.11
CA ALA A 386 19.51 -24.12 -11.32
C ALA A 386 20.27 -24.17 -12.65
N ALA A 387 20.22 -23.08 -13.40
CA ALA A 387 20.83 -22.96 -14.72
C ALA A 387 21.56 -21.63 -14.88
N LYS A 388 22.61 -21.65 -15.71
CA LYS A 388 23.21 -20.42 -16.23
C LYS A 388 22.34 -19.85 -17.34
N PHE A 389 22.43 -18.54 -17.53
CA PHE A 389 21.76 -17.84 -18.61
C PHE A 389 22.76 -17.19 -19.55
N ASP A 390 22.52 -17.34 -20.86
CA ASP A 390 23.16 -16.52 -21.86
C ASP A 390 22.38 -15.21 -21.97
N VAL A 391 23.00 -14.09 -21.57
CA VAL A 391 22.42 -12.76 -21.68
C VAL A 391 22.48 -12.29 -23.14
N ALA A 392 21.58 -12.83 -23.96
CA ALA A 392 21.32 -12.39 -25.33
C ALA A 392 20.00 -11.62 -25.37
N SER A 393 19.89 -10.61 -26.25
CA SER A 393 18.69 -9.75 -26.38
C SER A 393 17.40 -10.49 -26.75
N GLY A 394 17.47 -11.78 -27.11
CA GLY A 394 16.29 -12.62 -27.34
C GLY A 394 15.76 -13.35 -26.10
N ASN A 395 16.52 -13.36 -24.99
CA ASN A 395 16.22 -14.16 -23.80
C ASN A 395 16.02 -13.33 -22.52
N PHE A 396 16.65 -12.16 -22.43
CA PHE A 396 16.61 -11.27 -21.26
C PHE A 396 16.66 -9.81 -21.70
N GLY A 397 15.94 -8.94 -21.00
CA GLY A 397 15.87 -7.52 -21.34
C GLY A 397 15.06 -7.24 -22.61
N VAL A 398 15.45 -6.19 -23.35
CA VAL A 398 14.71 -5.71 -24.54
C VAL A 398 14.91 -6.59 -25.78
N GLY A 399 13.82 -7.01 -26.42
CA GLY A 399 13.83 -7.86 -27.62
C GLY A 399 12.45 -8.22 -28.18
N ASP A 400 12.43 -9.11 -29.18
CA ASP A 400 11.20 -9.62 -29.78
C ASP A 400 10.57 -10.70 -28.87
N LEU A 401 9.46 -10.36 -28.20
CA LEU A 401 8.71 -11.28 -27.34
C LEU A 401 7.72 -12.15 -28.14
N SER A 402 8.20 -13.08 -28.98
CA SER A 402 7.33 -13.96 -29.76
C SER A 402 7.04 -15.30 -29.04
N GLY A 403 6.10 -15.29 -28.08
CA GLY A 403 5.50 -16.51 -27.48
C GLY A 403 6.40 -17.30 -26.51
N ASP A 404 5.79 -17.74 -25.39
CA ASP A 404 6.35 -18.54 -24.29
C ASP A 404 7.87 -18.35 -24.04
N SER A 405 8.20 -17.36 -23.20
CA SER A 405 9.55 -17.13 -22.72
C SER A 405 10.13 -18.37 -22.04
N VAL A 406 11.45 -18.55 -22.22
CA VAL A 406 12.32 -19.69 -21.84
C VAL A 406 12.28 -20.90 -22.78
N THR A 407 12.94 -20.78 -23.95
CA THR A 407 13.63 -21.93 -24.54
C THR A 407 14.99 -22.09 -23.87
N GLN A 408 15.12 -23.12 -23.03
CA GLN A 408 16.38 -23.53 -22.43
C GLN A 408 17.40 -23.91 -23.52
N SER A 409 18.43 -23.09 -23.67
CA SER A 409 19.67 -23.42 -24.37
C SER A 409 20.39 -24.52 -23.56
N SER A 410 20.07 -25.78 -23.85
CA SER A 410 20.89 -26.91 -23.40
C SER A 410 22.04 -27.06 -24.38
N GLY A 411 23.09 -26.27 -24.17
CA GLY A 411 24.40 -26.49 -24.78
C GLY A 411 25.01 -27.80 -24.28
N SER A 412 24.59 -28.90 -24.88
CA SER A 412 25.26 -30.18 -24.81
C SER A 412 26.13 -30.33 -26.05
N ASP A 413 27.44 -30.12 -25.87
CA ASP A 413 28.43 -30.66 -26.80
C ASP A 413 28.35 -32.19 -26.73
N ALA A 414 27.49 -32.76 -27.58
CA ALA A 414 27.45 -34.18 -27.81
C ALA A 414 28.63 -34.57 -28.72
N VAL A 415 29.67 -35.15 -28.12
CA VAL A 415 30.38 -36.23 -28.81
C VAL A 415 29.49 -37.46 -28.73
N GLN A 416 28.74 -37.71 -29.80
CA GLN A 416 27.98 -38.93 -30.04
C GLN A 416 28.94 -40.16 -30.03
N PRO A 417 28.46 -41.36 -29.66
CA PRO A 417 27.71 -42.15 -30.64
C PRO A 417 26.57 -43.05 -30.08
N SER A 418 25.43 -42.97 -30.78
CA SER A 418 24.59 -44.05 -31.32
C SER A 418 24.11 -45.25 -30.46
N THR A 419 22.78 -45.41 -30.54
CA THR A 419 21.95 -46.63 -30.74
C THR A 419 21.45 -47.46 -29.55
N ASN A 420 20.11 -47.50 -29.49
CA ASN A 420 19.20 -48.62 -29.27
C ASN A 420 18.94 -49.20 -27.85
N SER A 421 17.69 -48.96 -27.43
CA SER A 421 16.69 -49.93 -26.93
C SER A 421 16.86 -50.64 -25.57
N SER A 422 15.78 -50.49 -24.79
CA SER A 422 15.07 -51.49 -23.97
C SER A 422 15.59 -51.96 -22.60
N ALA A 423 14.67 -51.84 -21.64
CA ALA A 423 14.29 -52.80 -20.58
C ALA A 423 15.15 -52.97 -19.31
N ALA A 424 14.47 -52.73 -18.17
CA ALA A 424 14.38 -53.55 -16.96
C ALA A 424 15.64 -54.07 -16.24
N GLY A 425 15.64 -53.92 -14.91
CA GLY A 425 16.11 -54.96 -14.00
C GLY A 425 17.22 -54.58 -13.01
N GLN A 426 16.80 -54.43 -11.75
CA GLN A 426 17.39 -54.94 -10.50
C GLN A 426 18.89 -54.82 -10.18
N GLU A 427 19.11 -54.29 -8.97
CA GLU A 427 19.99 -54.77 -7.89
C GLU A 427 21.28 -55.51 -8.27
N THR A 428 22.42 -55.05 -7.74
CA THR A 428 23.11 -55.74 -6.62
C THR A 428 24.38 -55.00 -6.18
N ASP A 429 24.48 -54.87 -4.86
CA ASP A 429 25.66 -55.04 -4.01
C ASP A 429 26.97 -54.26 -4.23
N ALA A 430 27.28 -53.48 -3.20
CA ALA A 430 28.62 -53.10 -2.76
C ALA A 430 29.48 -54.33 -2.43
N PRO A 431 30.83 -54.20 -2.33
CA PRO A 431 31.36 -53.90 -1.00
C PRO A 431 32.62 -53.01 -0.94
N SER A 432 32.71 -52.37 0.23
CA SER A 432 33.81 -51.73 0.94
C SER A 432 35.27 -52.07 0.57
N ALA A 433 36.13 -51.05 0.66
CA ALA A 433 37.34 -51.13 1.49
C ALA A 433 37.80 -49.72 1.93
N THR A 434 37.93 -49.57 3.24
CA THR A 434 38.41 -48.40 3.99
C THR A 434 39.91 -48.53 4.28
N GLN A 435 40.66 -47.42 4.24
CA GLN A 435 41.86 -47.03 5.02
C GLN A 435 42.58 -45.92 4.22
N GLY A 436 43.07 -44.79 4.74
CA GLY A 436 43.28 -44.29 6.09
C GLY A 436 44.50 -43.35 6.07
N ILE A 437 44.39 -42.20 6.76
CA ILE A 437 45.48 -41.41 7.40
C ILE A 437 46.22 -40.32 6.57
N GLN A 438 45.79 -39.07 6.81
CA GLN A 438 46.50 -37.93 7.47
C GLN A 438 47.80 -37.32 6.85
N GLY A 439 47.79 -35.98 6.65
CA GLY A 439 49.00 -35.13 6.66
C GLY A 439 49.00 -33.90 5.75
N THR A 440 48.77 -32.70 6.30
CA THR A 440 49.26 -31.38 5.80
C THR A 440 50.81 -31.27 5.92
N PRO A 441 51.55 -30.26 5.40
CA PRO A 441 51.18 -28.93 4.87
C PRO A 441 51.87 -28.51 3.53
N ALA A 442 51.56 -27.29 3.04
CA ALA A 442 52.18 -26.53 1.92
C ALA A 442 53.69 -26.19 2.17
N PRO A 443 54.46 -25.44 1.31
CA PRO A 443 54.17 -24.71 0.06
C PRO A 443 55.27 -24.75 -1.05
N ALA A 444 55.10 -23.92 -2.10
CA ALA A 444 56.12 -23.19 -2.89
C ALA A 444 56.36 -23.53 -4.39
N THR A 445 56.05 -22.53 -5.22
CA THR A 445 56.83 -21.93 -6.36
C THR A 445 57.40 -22.77 -7.52
N SER A 446 57.03 -22.39 -8.74
CA SER A 446 57.91 -22.10 -9.91
C SER A 446 57.00 -21.61 -11.06
N GLY A 447 57.21 -20.44 -11.69
CA GLY A 447 58.27 -20.13 -12.65
C GLY A 447 57.78 -20.52 -14.06
N SER A 448 57.62 -19.64 -15.05
CA SER A 448 58.73 -18.94 -15.70
C SER A 448 58.25 -18.03 -16.86
N SER A 449 58.98 -16.91 -17.05
CA SER A 449 59.44 -16.28 -18.33
C SER A 449 58.43 -15.81 -19.39
N SER A 450 58.59 -14.66 -20.09
CA SER A 450 59.63 -13.62 -20.12
C SER A 450 59.31 -12.54 -21.18
N SER A 451 59.56 -11.26 -20.85
CA SER A 451 60.30 -10.18 -21.57
C SER A 451 60.25 -10.06 -23.10
N GLN A 452 60.39 -8.90 -23.79
CA GLN A 452 60.71 -7.49 -23.52
C GLN A 452 60.67 -6.77 -24.90
N GLY A 453 60.55 -5.44 -24.93
CA GLY A 453 60.94 -4.64 -26.10
C GLY A 453 60.49 -3.17 -26.06
N SER A 454 61.35 -2.27 -25.56
CA SER A 454 61.20 -0.81 -25.51
C SER A 454 62.04 -0.08 -26.58
N ALA A 455 61.69 1.20 -26.88
CA ALA A 455 62.56 2.41 -27.02
C ALA A 455 61.97 3.43 -28.03
N ALA A 456 62.11 4.77 -27.97
CA ALA A 456 62.58 5.76 -26.98
C ALA A 456 62.43 7.22 -27.52
N THR A 457 62.25 8.20 -26.61
CA THR A 457 62.77 9.62 -26.55
C THR A 457 62.43 10.67 -27.66
N ALA A 458 62.28 11.99 -27.42
CA ALA A 458 62.92 12.95 -26.48
C ALA A 458 62.11 14.27 -26.26
N ALA A 459 62.52 15.06 -25.24
CA ALA A 459 61.97 16.31 -24.65
C ALA A 459 62.33 17.63 -25.43
N PRO A 460 62.09 18.91 -24.99
CA PRO A 460 62.35 19.50 -23.64
C PRO A 460 61.38 20.61 -23.10
N SER A 461 61.60 21.05 -21.84
CA SER A 461 61.10 22.27 -21.15
C SER A 461 62.20 23.39 -21.19
N PRO A 462 62.04 24.70 -20.82
CA PRO A 462 61.42 25.21 -19.56
C PRO A 462 60.79 26.65 -19.56
N ASN A 463 60.15 27.06 -18.43
CA ASN A 463 60.19 28.37 -17.71
C ASN A 463 58.84 28.85 -17.08
N SER A 464 58.92 29.34 -15.84
CA SER A 464 57.96 30.26 -15.14
C SER A 464 58.64 31.65 -14.97
N PRO A 465 58.06 32.73 -14.36
CA PRO A 465 56.74 32.97 -13.71
C PRO A 465 56.05 34.33 -14.09
N GLU A 466 54.86 34.66 -13.55
CA GLU A 466 54.47 35.99 -12.98
C GLU A 466 52.94 36.17 -12.71
N THR A 467 52.61 36.66 -11.51
CA THR A 467 51.41 37.42 -11.09
C THR A 467 51.63 38.93 -11.39
N PRO A 468 50.62 39.86 -11.51
CA PRO A 468 49.77 40.30 -10.38
C PRO A 468 48.37 40.94 -10.66
N GLU A 469 47.60 41.05 -9.57
CA GLU A 469 46.61 42.06 -9.07
C GLU A 469 45.79 43.02 -9.99
N ALA A 470 44.47 43.04 -9.71
CA ALA A 470 43.51 44.14 -9.40
C ALA A 470 43.54 45.50 -10.17
N PRO A 471 42.39 46.22 -10.24
CA PRO A 471 42.13 47.19 -9.17
C PRO A 471 40.67 47.35 -8.72
N THR A 472 40.59 47.70 -7.43
CA THR A 472 39.51 48.34 -6.66
C THR A 472 39.09 49.73 -7.17
N THR A 473 37.83 50.14 -6.92
CA THR A 473 37.37 51.36 -6.18
C THR A 473 35.92 51.70 -6.56
N LYS A 474 34.93 51.61 -5.66
CA LYS A 474 34.51 52.51 -4.54
C LYS A 474 33.54 53.65 -4.96
N ILE A 475 32.34 53.58 -4.34
CA ILE A 475 31.63 54.64 -3.57
C ILE A 475 30.40 55.37 -4.18
N SER A 476 29.30 55.19 -3.43
CA SER A 476 28.20 56.09 -3.00
C SER A 476 27.03 56.55 -3.87
N GLY A 477 25.85 56.44 -3.24
CA GLY A 477 24.80 57.48 -3.20
C GLY A 477 23.43 56.97 -3.68
N SER A 478 22.61 56.34 -2.83
CA SER A 478 21.57 56.96 -1.96
C SER A 478 20.59 57.90 -2.69
N SER A 479 19.31 57.49 -2.80
CA SER A 479 18.12 58.24 -2.32
C SER A 479 16.80 57.79 -2.99
N ALA A 480 15.79 57.43 -2.19
CA ALA A 480 14.36 57.70 -2.44
C ALA A 480 14.04 59.17 -2.02
N PRO A 481 12.85 59.80 -2.23
CA PRO A 481 11.51 59.25 -2.51
C PRO A 481 10.53 60.10 -3.43
N ALA A 482 9.31 59.55 -3.62
CA ALA A 482 7.96 60.18 -3.69
C ALA A 482 7.32 60.82 -4.97
N SER A 483 5.99 60.54 -5.07
CA SER A 483 4.82 61.31 -5.59
C SER A 483 4.32 61.25 -7.06
N THR A 484 3.15 60.60 -7.26
CA THR A 484 1.84 60.94 -7.96
C THR A 484 1.78 61.92 -9.18
N PRO A 485 0.70 61.98 -10.03
CA PRO A 485 -0.69 61.45 -9.92
C PRO A 485 -1.33 60.80 -11.20
N SER A 486 -2.59 60.34 -11.08
CA SER A 486 -3.55 59.85 -12.11
C SER A 486 -3.99 60.89 -13.16
N PRO A 487 -4.75 60.48 -14.21
CA PRO A 487 -6.19 60.79 -14.22
C PRO A 487 -7.16 59.76 -14.89
N GLU A 488 -8.36 59.72 -14.30
CA GLU A 488 -9.76 59.62 -14.77
C GLU A 488 -10.22 58.93 -16.08
N SER A 489 -11.35 58.21 -15.92
CA SER A 489 -12.29 57.64 -16.91
C SER A 489 -13.09 58.68 -17.72
N PRO A 490 -13.92 58.21 -18.68
CA PRO A 490 -15.38 58.30 -18.46
C PRO A 490 -16.19 57.08 -18.98
N SER A 491 -17.50 57.19 -18.80
CA SER A 491 -18.49 56.15 -18.48
C SER A 491 -19.69 56.03 -19.47
N SER A 492 -20.28 54.83 -19.55
CA SER A 492 -21.72 54.46 -19.81
C SER A 492 -22.32 54.64 -21.24
N PRO A 493 -23.52 54.07 -21.63
CA PRO A 493 -24.53 53.28 -20.87
C PRO A 493 -25.18 52.04 -21.59
N SER A 494 -26.11 51.41 -20.84
CA SER A 494 -27.14 50.35 -21.04
C SER A 494 -27.99 50.28 -22.33
N THR A 495 -28.70 49.15 -22.62
CA THR A 495 -30.20 48.96 -22.59
C THR A 495 -30.65 47.51 -22.99
N GLU A 496 -31.87 47.16 -22.57
CA GLU A 496 -32.77 45.98 -22.54
C GLU A 496 -32.99 45.04 -23.76
N ALA A 497 -33.67 43.91 -23.43
CA ALA A 497 -34.25 42.83 -24.24
C ALA A 497 -35.48 43.23 -25.12
N PRO A 498 -36.03 42.29 -25.92
CA PRO A 498 -37.40 41.83 -25.64
C PRO A 498 -37.71 40.34 -25.95
N THR A 499 -38.85 39.89 -25.42
CA THR A 499 -39.54 38.59 -25.59
C THR A 499 -40.82 38.79 -26.41
N ILE A 500 -41.20 37.94 -27.40
CA ILE A 500 -42.62 37.52 -27.68
C ILE A 500 -42.71 36.20 -28.53
N THR A 501 -43.37 35.21 -27.91
CA THR A 501 -44.34 34.13 -28.23
C THR A 501 -45.00 33.90 -29.64
N GLU A 502 -45.16 32.60 -29.96
CA GLU A 502 -46.25 31.83 -30.65
C GLU A 502 -46.38 31.56 -32.18
N THR A 503 -46.68 30.26 -32.45
CA THR A 503 -47.04 29.44 -33.65
C THR A 503 -48.46 29.78 -34.24
N PRO A 504 -49.15 29.05 -35.18
CA PRO A 504 -48.86 27.87 -36.06
C PRO A 504 -49.40 27.98 -37.54
N SER A 505 -49.13 26.97 -38.40
CA SER A 505 -50.00 26.46 -39.53
C SER A 505 -49.18 25.71 -40.61
N THR A 506 -49.27 24.38 -40.71
CA THR A 506 -49.98 23.52 -41.70
C THR A 506 -49.62 23.63 -43.19
N GLY A 507 -49.23 22.48 -43.79
CA GLY A 507 -49.01 22.30 -45.22
C GLY A 507 -48.56 20.87 -45.55
N THR A 508 -49.53 19.96 -45.71
CA THR A 508 -49.36 18.54 -46.10
C THR A 508 -49.16 18.39 -47.61
N SER A 509 -48.18 17.59 -48.06
CA SER A 509 -48.36 16.65 -49.17
C SER A 509 -47.25 15.60 -49.19
N SER A 510 -47.65 14.39 -49.55
CA SER A 510 -47.03 13.10 -49.31
C SER A 510 -46.51 12.47 -50.61
N ALA A 511 -45.36 11.80 -50.57
CA ALA A 511 -45.10 10.56 -51.29
C ALA A 511 -43.90 9.82 -50.67
N SER A 512 -44.08 8.51 -50.54
CA SER A 512 -43.32 7.48 -49.83
C SER A 512 -41.94 7.16 -50.38
N ASP A 513 -40.97 6.87 -49.50
CA ASP A 513 -40.25 5.60 -49.56
C ASP A 513 -39.59 5.23 -48.21
N SER A 514 -39.55 3.93 -47.95
CA SER A 514 -39.24 3.31 -46.66
C SER A 514 -37.76 3.33 -46.28
N SER A 515 -37.44 3.75 -45.06
CA SER A 515 -36.25 3.31 -44.33
C SER A 515 -36.49 3.38 -42.82
N GLY A 516 -36.06 2.33 -42.11
CA GLY A 516 -36.36 2.05 -40.70
C GLY A 516 -35.65 2.99 -39.71
N PRO A 517 -36.02 2.92 -38.42
CA PRO A 517 -35.72 3.97 -37.46
C PRO A 517 -34.23 3.98 -37.08
N GLU A 518 -33.57 5.12 -37.32
CA GLU A 518 -32.38 5.52 -36.59
C GLU A 518 -32.75 5.68 -35.12
N GLN A 519 -32.33 4.70 -34.32
CA GLN A 519 -32.30 4.85 -32.86
C GLN A 519 -31.13 5.76 -32.52
N SER A 520 -31.46 7.01 -32.17
CA SER A 520 -30.62 7.91 -31.38
C SER A 520 -30.02 7.13 -30.20
N SER A 521 -28.73 6.83 -30.26
CA SER A 521 -27.99 6.34 -29.09
C SER A 521 -27.83 7.50 -28.12
N ALA A 522 -28.70 7.52 -27.12
CA ALA A 522 -28.53 8.33 -25.92
C ALA A 522 -27.12 8.10 -25.32
N PRO A 523 -26.50 9.13 -24.73
CA PRO A 523 -25.22 8.96 -24.04
C PRO A 523 -25.39 7.90 -22.96
N THR A 524 -24.51 6.90 -22.97
CA THR A 524 -24.46 5.88 -21.92
C THR A 524 -24.12 6.60 -20.60
N PRO A 525 -24.92 6.44 -19.53
CA PRO A 525 -24.63 7.12 -18.27
C PRO A 525 -23.35 6.53 -17.68
N SER A 526 -22.33 7.37 -17.57
CA SER A 526 -21.18 7.17 -16.70
C SER A 526 -21.65 6.87 -15.28
N SER A 527 -21.07 5.86 -14.62
CA SER A 527 -21.46 5.33 -13.31
C SER A 527 -21.45 6.40 -12.22
N SER A 528 -22.62 6.94 -11.89
CA SER A 528 -22.83 8.01 -10.91
C SER A 528 -23.79 7.60 -9.78
N SER A 529 -23.86 6.30 -9.45
CA SER A 529 -24.77 5.78 -8.43
C SER A 529 -24.01 5.33 -7.19
N VAL A 530 -24.59 5.58 -6.01
CA VAL A 530 -24.21 4.91 -4.76
C VAL A 530 -24.08 3.40 -4.98
N ILE A 531 -23.03 2.80 -4.45
CA ILE A 531 -22.72 1.37 -4.60
C ILE A 531 -23.04 0.66 -3.30
N GLY A 532 -23.75 -0.47 -3.40
CA GLY A 532 -24.25 -1.21 -2.25
C GLY A 532 -25.52 -0.62 -1.64
N SER A 533 -25.83 -1.06 -0.43
CA SER A 533 -26.97 -0.55 0.35
C SER A 533 -26.56 -0.35 1.81
N PRO A 534 -27.04 0.70 2.48
CA PRO A 534 -26.84 0.87 3.90
C PRO A 534 -27.34 -0.35 4.67
N THR A 535 -26.58 -0.77 5.67
CA THR A 535 -26.96 -1.86 6.59
C THR A 535 -26.92 -1.37 8.02
N GLY A 536 -27.27 -2.22 9.00
CA GLY A 536 -27.26 -1.84 10.41
C GLY A 536 -28.25 -0.72 10.73
N PHE A 537 -27.83 0.23 11.55
CA PHE A 537 -28.67 1.34 12.00
C PHE A 537 -29.12 2.28 10.87
N ALA A 538 -28.31 2.48 9.83
CA ALA A 538 -28.67 3.34 8.68
C ALA A 538 -29.47 2.64 7.58
N SER A 539 -29.93 1.40 7.78
CA SER A 539 -30.70 0.65 6.80
C SER A 539 -31.91 1.45 6.29
N GLY A 540 -31.97 1.70 4.98
CA GLY A 540 -33.03 2.48 4.34
C GLY A 540 -32.65 3.92 3.98
N THR A 541 -31.43 4.37 4.32
CA THR A 541 -30.90 5.67 3.88
C THR A 541 -30.82 5.75 2.35
N THR A 542 -31.24 6.87 1.77
CA THR A 542 -31.29 7.09 0.32
C THR A 542 -30.41 8.24 -0.17
N GLY A 543 -29.97 9.13 0.74
CA GLY A 543 -29.20 10.31 0.38
C GLY A 543 -29.98 11.25 -0.53
N GLY A 544 -29.32 11.74 -1.58
CA GLY A 544 -29.96 12.53 -2.65
C GLY A 544 -30.89 11.74 -3.57
N GLY A 545 -31.07 10.44 -3.33
CA GLY A 545 -31.95 9.57 -4.11
C GLY A 545 -31.53 9.47 -5.58
N ASN A 546 -32.49 9.72 -6.48
CA ASN A 546 -32.29 9.66 -7.93
C ASN A 546 -32.09 11.06 -8.55
N ALA A 547 -31.69 12.06 -7.75
CA ALA A 547 -31.37 13.38 -8.28
C ALA A 547 -30.26 13.27 -9.34
N GLU A 548 -30.32 14.12 -10.37
CA GLU A 548 -29.30 14.14 -11.41
C GLU A 548 -27.94 14.49 -10.78
N PRO A 549 -26.87 13.71 -11.07
CA PRO A 549 -25.56 13.97 -10.51
C PRO A 549 -25.01 15.33 -10.90
N VAL A 550 -24.48 16.06 -9.92
CA VAL A 550 -23.73 17.29 -10.11
C VAL A 550 -22.25 17.03 -9.87
N TYR A 551 -21.41 17.73 -10.63
CA TYR A 551 -19.96 17.55 -10.65
C TYR A 551 -19.30 18.90 -10.34
N PRO A 552 -19.11 19.24 -9.06
CA PRO A 552 -18.47 20.50 -8.71
C PRO A 552 -17.05 20.54 -9.31
N THR A 553 -16.67 21.72 -9.80
CA THR A 553 -15.33 22.00 -10.33
C THR A 553 -14.55 22.98 -9.46
N THR A 554 -15.26 23.69 -8.56
CA THR A 554 -14.70 24.66 -7.63
C THR A 554 -15.17 24.42 -6.19
N ILE A 555 -14.36 24.85 -5.22
CA ILE A 555 -14.71 24.81 -3.78
C ILE A 555 -16.10 25.41 -3.52
N LYS A 556 -16.39 26.56 -4.13
CA LYS A 556 -17.64 27.27 -3.94
C LYS A 556 -18.86 26.50 -4.45
N GLU A 557 -18.72 25.79 -5.57
CA GLU A 557 -19.78 24.90 -6.08
C GLU A 557 -20.00 23.73 -5.12
N LEU A 558 -18.92 23.09 -4.64
CA LEU A 558 -19.01 22.01 -3.67
C LEU A 558 -19.72 22.46 -2.37
N GLU A 559 -19.30 23.58 -1.80
CA GLU A 559 -19.94 24.20 -0.63
C GLU A 559 -21.43 24.46 -0.86
N THR A 560 -21.76 25.00 -2.03
CA THR A 560 -23.15 25.32 -2.38
C THR A 560 -23.98 24.04 -2.48
N TYR A 561 -23.52 23.04 -3.22
CA TYR A 561 -24.25 21.79 -3.39
C TYR A 561 -24.40 21.00 -2.08
N LEU A 562 -23.41 21.03 -1.19
CA LEU A 562 -23.52 20.35 0.11
C LEU A 562 -24.49 21.03 1.07
N SER A 563 -24.59 22.36 1.01
CA SER A 563 -25.35 23.15 1.99
C SER A 563 -26.75 23.56 1.53
N ASP A 564 -27.06 23.50 0.24
CA ASP A 564 -28.38 23.87 -0.29
C ASP A 564 -29.50 22.94 0.21
N LYS A 565 -30.75 23.33 -0.04
CA LYS A 565 -31.93 22.57 0.42
C LYS A 565 -32.40 21.52 -0.59
N GLU A 566 -31.77 21.42 -1.76
CA GLU A 566 -32.19 20.49 -2.81
C GLU A 566 -31.61 19.10 -2.55
N PRO A 567 -32.34 18.01 -2.83
CA PRO A 567 -31.71 16.69 -2.87
C PRO A 567 -30.60 16.67 -3.92
N ARG A 568 -29.38 16.25 -3.56
CA ARG A 568 -28.22 16.25 -4.48
C ARG A 568 -27.49 14.92 -4.48
N VAL A 569 -27.08 14.48 -5.67
CA VAL A 569 -26.01 13.50 -5.85
C VAL A 569 -24.78 14.25 -6.34
N ILE A 570 -23.76 14.37 -5.48
CA ILE A 570 -22.57 15.19 -5.69
C ILE A 570 -21.40 14.24 -5.93
N VAL A 571 -20.81 14.29 -7.11
CA VAL A 571 -19.73 13.37 -7.51
C VAL A 571 -18.40 14.14 -7.60
N LEU A 572 -17.44 13.78 -6.75
CA LEU A 572 -16.11 14.34 -6.73
C LEU A 572 -15.21 13.59 -7.72
N LYS A 573 -14.79 14.27 -8.79
CA LYS A 573 -13.88 13.72 -9.81
C LYS A 573 -12.44 14.23 -9.68
N GLN A 574 -12.16 14.98 -8.63
CA GLN A 574 -10.88 15.64 -8.38
C GLN A 574 -10.71 15.91 -6.89
N GLU A 575 -9.46 16.16 -6.50
CA GLU A 575 -9.15 16.73 -5.20
C GLU A 575 -9.68 18.17 -5.10
N PHE A 576 -10.31 18.47 -3.97
CA PHE A 576 -10.59 19.82 -3.53
C PHE A 576 -9.59 20.19 -2.46
N ASN A 577 -8.58 20.97 -2.85
CA ASN A 577 -7.55 21.47 -1.95
C ASN A 577 -7.98 22.79 -1.30
N PHE A 578 -8.24 22.74 0.00
CA PHE A 578 -8.62 23.85 0.84
C PHE A 578 -7.44 24.50 1.58
N ILE A 579 -6.23 23.95 1.47
CA ILE A 579 -5.05 24.53 2.08
C ILE A 579 -4.87 25.96 1.54
N ASP A 580 -4.63 26.89 2.45
CA ASP A 580 -4.51 28.33 2.27
C ASP A 580 -5.75 29.04 1.68
N SER A 581 -6.85 28.32 1.42
CA SER A 581 -8.06 28.88 0.81
C SER A 581 -8.75 29.95 1.67
N GLU A 582 -8.62 29.83 2.98
CA GLU A 582 -9.09 30.82 3.96
C GLU A 582 -7.93 31.58 4.62
N GLY A 583 -6.69 31.31 4.20
CA GLY A 583 -5.46 31.80 4.79
C GLY A 583 -5.18 31.22 6.19
N SER A 584 -4.06 31.63 6.78
CA SER A 584 -3.64 31.21 8.11
C SER A 584 -3.99 32.23 9.19
N THR A 585 -3.95 31.78 10.43
CA THR A 585 -3.99 32.64 11.61
C THR A 585 -2.91 32.23 12.60
N THR A 586 -2.58 33.12 13.53
CA THR A 586 -1.66 32.83 14.64
C THR A 586 -2.30 33.30 15.94
N GLU A 587 -2.39 32.39 16.90
CA GLU A 587 -2.96 32.66 18.21
C GLU A 587 -2.25 31.85 19.29
N LYS A 588 -2.71 31.98 20.54
CA LYS A 588 -2.11 31.23 21.65
C LYS A 588 -2.43 29.75 21.54
N GLY A 589 -1.39 28.97 21.70
CA GLY A 589 -1.44 27.53 21.80
C GLY A 589 -0.63 27.06 22.99
N CYS A 590 -0.75 25.79 23.29
CA CYS A 590 -0.07 25.14 24.39
C CYS A 590 0.84 24.04 23.88
N HIS A 591 2.12 24.21 24.16
CA HIS A 591 3.06 23.10 24.19
C HIS A 591 2.89 22.38 25.52
N SER A 592 1.94 21.44 25.55
CA SER A 592 1.56 20.71 26.78
C SER A 592 2.76 20.00 27.40
N LYS A 593 2.70 19.70 28.70
CA LYS A 593 3.78 18.92 29.36
C LYS A 593 4.06 17.61 28.64
N ASN A 594 3.00 16.91 28.25
CA ASN A 594 3.13 15.69 27.47
C ASN A 594 3.85 15.93 26.13
N ASN A 595 3.52 17.02 25.42
CA ASN A 595 4.22 17.34 24.17
C ASN A 595 5.70 17.70 24.41
N ILE A 596 6.02 18.46 25.46
CA ILE A 596 7.41 18.74 25.86
C ILE A 596 8.18 17.43 26.06
N ASP A 597 7.59 16.48 26.78
CA ASP A 597 8.19 15.17 27.02
C ASP A 597 8.30 14.35 25.72
N CYS A 598 7.31 14.42 24.83
CA CYS A 598 7.38 13.79 23.51
C CYS A 598 8.57 14.30 22.70
N ILE A 599 8.70 15.62 22.55
CA ILE A 599 9.79 16.23 21.78
C ILE A 599 11.15 15.89 22.39
N ALA A 600 11.24 15.87 23.72
CA ALA A 600 12.48 15.52 24.43
C ALA A 600 12.97 14.09 24.13
N LYS A 601 12.09 13.15 23.76
CA LYS A 601 12.46 11.77 23.42
C LYS A 601 13.32 11.65 22.15
N LYS A 602 13.22 12.60 21.21
CA LYS A 602 13.98 12.61 19.94
C LYS A 602 13.91 11.26 19.17
N ASN A 603 12.78 10.58 19.23
CA ASN A 603 12.57 9.24 18.68
C ASN A 603 12.02 9.25 17.24
N GLY A 604 12.13 10.38 16.53
CA GLY A 604 11.63 10.53 15.16
C GLY A 604 10.19 11.04 15.05
N PHE A 605 9.43 11.10 16.14
CA PHE A 605 8.09 11.67 16.18
C PHE A 605 8.05 13.03 16.89
N GLN A 606 7.18 13.91 16.42
CA GLN A 606 6.85 15.15 17.09
C GLN A 606 5.62 14.89 17.98
N GLY A 607 5.52 15.59 19.11
CA GLY A 607 4.25 15.60 19.82
C GLY A 607 3.30 16.62 19.20
N GLN A 608 2.06 16.63 19.69
CA GLN A 608 0.99 17.44 19.14
C GLN A 608 0.74 18.66 20.05
N ASP A 609 0.82 19.85 19.47
CA ASP A 609 0.46 21.09 20.17
C ASP A 609 -1.05 21.22 20.25
N THR A 610 -1.53 22.13 21.09
CA THR A 610 -2.97 22.37 21.26
C THR A 610 -3.27 23.83 21.02
N ILE A 611 -4.29 24.16 20.23
CA ILE A 611 -4.82 25.53 20.20
C ILE A 611 -5.47 25.82 21.56
N GLU A 612 -5.08 26.90 22.24
CA GLU A 612 -5.65 27.23 23.55
C GLU A 612 -7.13 27.62 23.38
N THR A 613 -7.99 27.08 24.24
CA THR A 613 -9.42 27.39 24.26
C THR A 613 -9.81 28.05 25.57
N ASP A 614 -10.91 28.80 25.60
CA ASP A 614 -11.36 29.50 26.82
C ASP A 614 -11.60 28.59 28.04
N PHE A 615 -11.83 27.29 27.79
CA PHE A 615 -12.11 26.28 28.81
C PHE A 615 -10.91 25.37 29.12
N SER A 616 -9.79 25.49 28.41
CA SER A 616 -8.56 24.71 28.67
C SER A 616 -7.39 25.63 28.98
N LYS A 617 -6.73 25.40 30.11
CA LYS A 617 -5.52 26.15 30.48
C LYS A 617 -4.29 25.37 30.05
N CYS A 618 -3.30 26.06 29.48
CA CYS A 618 -2.04 25.43 29.14
C CYS A 618 -1.35 24.90 30.40
N ASP A 619 -1.09 23.58 30.41
CA ASP A 619 -0.44 22.89 31.53
C ASP A 619 1.09 22.87 31.41
N GLY A 620 1.61 23.26 30.25
CA GLY A 620 3.02 23.36 29.89
C GLY A 620 3.43 24.79 29.51
N THR A 621 3.98 24.96 28.31
CA THR A 621 4.47 26.26 27.83
C THR A 621 3.48 26.87 26.83
N SER A 622 2.98 28.06 27.13
CA SER A 622 2.17 28.82 26.17
C SER A 622 3.08 29.32 25.03
N ILE A 623 2.64 29.07 23.80
CA ILE A 623 3.35 29.38 22.56
C ILE A 623 2.42 30.09 21.58
N ASP A 624 2.96 30.65 20.52
CA ASP A 624 2.17 31.05 19.36
C ASP A 624 2.07 29.86 18.41
N VAL A 625 0.86 29.47 18.04
CA VAL A 625 0.61 28.42 17.04
C VAL A 625 0.05 29.06 15.77
N THR A 626 0.62 28.68 14.63
CA THR A 626 0.14 29.08 13.31
C THR A 626 -0.53 27.90 12.64
N TYR A 627 -1.72 28.13 12.08
CA TYR A 627 -2.50 27.08 11.43
C TYR A 627 -3.37 27.62 10.30
N ASP A 628 -3.81 26.70 9.44
CA ASP A 628 -4.73 26.98 8.35
C ASP A 628 -6.16 27.08 8.88
N LYS A 629 -6.83 28.23 8.63
CA LYS A 629 -8.21 28.44 9.10
C LYS A 629 -9.21 27.51 8.42
N ALA A 630 -8.92 27.04 7.21
CA ALA A 630 -9.80 26.20 6.43
C ALA A 630 -10.13 24.86 7.14
N ALA A 631 -9.22 24.33 7.95
CA ALA A 631 -9.46 23.07 8.68
C ALA A 631 -10.33 23.25 9.92
N ILE A 632 -10.53 24.50 10.39
CA ILE A 632 -11.34 24.83 11.56
C ILE A 632 -12.83 24.97 11.20
N THR A 633 -13.13 25.35 9.96
CA THR A 633 -14.49 25.64 9.45
C THR A 633 -14.99 24.51 8.55
N PRO A 634 -15.67 23.47 9.05
CA PRO A 634 -16.03 22.31 8.23
C PRO A 634 -17.09 22.66 7.15
N LEU A 635 -17.09 21.90 6.06
CA LEU A 635 -18.14 21.97 5.04
C LEU A 635 -19.47 21.49 5.62
N SER A 636 -20.48 22.35 5.64
CA SER A 636 -21.81 21.98 6.12
C SER A 636 -22.54 21.10 5.10
N VAL A 637 -23.01 19.93 5.55
CA VAL A 637 -23.82 19.00 4.75
C VAL A 637 -25.26 19.01 5.27
N SER A 638 -26.19 19.49 4.45
CA SER A 638 -27.62 19.53 4.76
C SER A 638 -28.30 18.18 4.48
N SER A 639 -29.64 18.13 4.60
CA SER A 639 -30.39 16.89 4.38
C SER A 639 -30.40 16.47 2.91
N ASP A 640 -30.69 15.19 2.68
CA ASP A 640 -30.91 14.59 1.35
C ASP A 640 -29.71 14.76 0.41
N LYS A 641 -28.51 14.43 0.93
CA LYS A 641 -27.25 14.54 0.19
C LYS A 641 -26.63 13.17 -0.02
N THR A 642 -26.14 12.94 -1.23
CA THR A 642 -25.17 11.90 -1.53
C THR A 642 -23.89 12.58 -1.98
N LEU A 643 -22.79 12.40 -1.24
CA LEU A 643 -21.45 12.82 -1.64
C LEU A 643 -20.65 11.56 -1.97
N ILE A 644 -20.17 11.44 -3.21
CA ILE A 644 -19.42 10.26 -3.66
C ILE A 644 -18.15 10.65 -4.40
N GLY A 645 -17.03 9.99 -4.13
CA GLY A 645 -15.81 10.13 -4.94
C GLY A 645 -15.76 9.15 -6.11
N GLU A 646 -15.17 9.57 -7.23
CA GLU A 646 -14.92 8.71 -8.39
C GLU A 646 -13.53 8.06 -8.26
N GLY A 647 -13.50 6.72 -8.19
CA GLY A 647 -12.26 5.97 -8.01
C GLY A 647 -11.54 6.43 -6.74
N THR A 648 -10.32 6.96 -6.88
CA THR A 648 -9.54 7.56 -5.77
C THR A 648 -9.49 9.08 -5.79
N LYS A 649 -10.21 9.72 -6.72
CA LYS A 649 -10.08 11.15 -7.00
C LYS A 649 -10.83 12.04 -6.01
N GLY A 650 -11.84 11.51 -5.32
CA GLY A 650 -12.66 12.28 -4.38
C GLY A 650 -11.92 12.59 -3.09
N VAL A 651 -11.11 13.65 -3.08
CA VAL A 651 -10.29 14.04 -1.93
C VAL A 651 -10.70 15.42 -1.42
N LEU A 652 -10.88 15.56 -0.10
CA LEU A 652 -10.99 16.83 0.61
C LEU A 652 -9.69 17.03 1.40
N ASN A 653 -8.82 17.89 0.88
CA ASN A 653 -7.51 18.15 1.44
C ASN A 653 -7.54 19.50 2.19
N GLY A 654 -7.31 19.51 3.50
CA GLY A 654 -7.27 20.71 4.33
C GLY A 654 -8.60 21.17 4.94
N LYS A 655 -9.72 20.46 4.75
CA LYS A 655 -11.01 20.77 5.37
C LYS A 655 -11.89 19.53 5.57
N GLY A 656 -12.55 19.44 6.72
CA GLY A 656 -13.49 18.36 7.06
C GLY A 656 -14.95 18.66 6.68
N ILE A 657 -15.86 17.78 7.07
CA ILE A 657 -17.30 17.91 6.85
C ILE A 657 -18.07 17.92 8.18
N LEU A 658 -19.20 18.64 8.22
CA LEU A 658 -20.15 18.65 9.32
C LEU A 658 -21.54 18.30 8.80
N ILE A 659 -22.01 17.09 9.10
CA ILE A 659 -23.34 16.62 8.73
C ILE A 659 -24.36 17.19 9.72
N LYS A 660 -25.16 18.13 9.22
CA LYS A 660 -26.22 18.81 9.97
C LYS A 660 -27.60 18.26 9.67
N GLY A 661 -27.79 17.77 8.44
CA GLY A 661 -29.06 17.22 7.97
C GLY A 661 -29.24 15.73 8.23
N SER A 662 -30.40 15.21 7.81
CA SER A 662 -30.73 13.78 7.85
C SER A 662 -30.79 13.20 6.42
N ASN A 663 -30.79 11.88 6.30
CA ASN A 663 -30.78 11.16 5.02
C ASN A 663 -29.56 11.55 4.17
N VAL A 664 -28.36 11.20 4.67
CA VAL A 664 -27.08 11.57 4.07
C VAL A 664 -26.24 10.33 3.78
N ILE A 665 -25.66 10.26 2.58
CA ILE A 665 -24.70 9.25 2.17
C ILE A 665 -23.37 9.94 1.86
N ILE A 666 -22.29 9.51 2.50
CA ILE A 666 -20.92 9.88 2.19
C ILE A 666 -20.19 8.60 1.79
N GLN A 667 -19.76 8.49 0.53
CA GLN A 667 -19.15 7.28 0.01
C GLN A 667 -17.86 7.54 -0.77
N ASN A 668 -16.83 6.71 -0.58
CA ASN A 668 -15.65 6.72 -1.46
C ASN A 668 -14.89 8.05 -1.53
N ILE A 669 -14.72 8.74 -0.40
CA ILE A 669 -13.94 9.99 -0.34
C ILE A 669 -12.81 9.91 0.69
N HIS A 670 -11.74 10.66 0.47
CA HIS A 670 -10.62 10.79 1.40
C HIS A 670 -10.64 12.19 2.03
N ILE A 671 -10.59 12.28 3.35
CA ILE A 671 -10.48 13.55 4.08
C ILE A 671 -9.10 13.57 4.77
N THR A 672 -8.28 14.58 4.47
CA THR A 672 -6.88 14.60 4.94
C THR A 672 -6.25 15.98 5.09
N ASN A 673 -5.13 16.04 5.82
CA ASN A 673 -4.28 17.21 6.09
C ASN A 673 -4.98 18.38 6.81
N LEU A 674 -5.72 18.09 7.87
CA LEU A 674 -6.41 19.11 8.68
C LEU A 674 -5.52 19.50 9.87
N ASN A 675 -4.54 20.38 9.67
CA ASN A 675 -3.60 20.85 10.71
C ASN A 675 -3.13 19.71 11.67
N PRO A 676 -2.49 18.63 11.17
CA PRO A 676 -2.20 17.44 11.96
C PRO A 676 -1.32 17.71 13.19
N HIS A 677 -0.56 18.81 13.20
CA HIS A 677 0.27 19.23 14.33
C HIS A 677 -0.50 19.80 15.52
N LEU A 678 -1.80 20.03 15.40
CA LEU A 678 -2.60 20.72 16.41
C LEU A 678 -3.86 19.95 16.83
N VAL A 679 -3.97 19.66 18.12
CA VAL A 679 -5.25 19.41 18.76
C VAL A 679 -6.11 20.66 18.61
N TRP A 680 -7.38 20.45 18.26
CA TRP A 680 -8.33 21.48 17.78
C TRP A 680 -8.03 22.06 16.40
N GLY A 681 -7.00 21.58 15.70
CA GLY A 681 -6.64 22.01 14.35
C GLY A 681 -7.65 21.59 13.26
N GLY A 682 -8.59 20.71 13.58
CA GLY A 682 -9.69 20.31 12.70
C GLY A 682 -10.17 18.87 12.97
N ASP A 683 -11.46 18.64 12.74
CA ASP A 683 -12.07 17.29 12.75
C ASP A 683 -12.46 16.90 11.32
N ALA A 684 -12.29 15.62 10.97
CA ALA A 684 -12.57 15.16 9.61
C ALA A 684 -14.08 15.03 9.33
N ILE A 685 -14.80 14.31 10.20
CA ILE A 685 -16.26 14.09 10.06
C ILE A 685 -16.96 14.41 11.37
N GLY A 686 -17.71 15.52 11.38
CA GLY A 686 -18.62 15.87 12.45
C GLY A 686 -20.07 15.52 12.10
N ILE A 687 -20.85 15.12 13.11
CA ILE A 687 -22.31 15.02 13.02
C ILE A 687 -22.90 15.84 14.15
N SER A 688 -23.68 16.87 13.78
CA SER A 688 -24.33 17.76 14.74
C SER A 688 -25.57 18.39 14.13
N GLY A 689 -26.73 18.19 14.74
CA GLY A 689 -27.91 18.95 14.37
C GLY A 689 -27.85 20.37 14.89
N ASP A 690 -28.82 21.18 14.46
CA ASP A 690 -29.03 22.52 15.02
C ASP A 690 -29.81 22.41 16.33
N GLY A 691 -29.21 22.90 17.43
CA GLY A 691 -29.81 22.80 18.76
C GLY A 691 -29.96 21.35 19.25
N ASP A 692 -31.19 20.95 19.57
CA ASP A 692 -31.53 19.61 20.07
C ASP A 692 -31.96 18.65 18.95
N ASP A 693 -31.93 19.08 17.69
CA ASP A 693 -32.27 18.21 16.57
C ASP A 693 -31.21 17.11 16.44
N VAL A 694 -31.68 15.86 16.33
CA VAL A 694 -30.82 14.68 16.16
C VAL A 694 -30.80 14.33 14.68
N PRO A 695 -29.67 14.51 13.96
CA PRO A 695 -29.51 14.01 12.59
C PRO A 695 -29.79 12.51 12.51
N LYS A 696 -30.44 12.08 11.42
CA LYS A 696 -30.84 10.68 11.23
C LYS A 696 -30.50 10.13 9.86
N ASP A 697 -30.43 8.81 9.77
CA ASP A 697 -30.27 8.07 8.52
C ASP A 697 -29.00 8.53 7.78
N ILE A 698 -27.84 8.20 8.35
CA ILE A 698 -26.53 8.62 7.86
C ILE A 698 -25.69 7.38 7.55
N TRP A 699 -25.23 7.28 6.31
CA TRP A 699 -24.34 6.21 5.87
C TRP A 699 -23.00 6.79 5.43
N ILE A 700 -21.92 6.40 6.13
CA ILE A 700 -20.54 6.72 5.80
C ILE A 700 -19.88 5.42 5.37
N ASP A 701 -19.42 5.33 4.13
CA ASP A 701 -18.95 4.07 3.55
C ASP A 701 -17.71 4.25 2.67
N HIS A 702 -16.74 3.34 2.73
CA HIS A 702 -15.54 3.45 1.88
C HIS A 702 -14.83 4.81 1.98
N VAL A 703 -14.86 5.42 3.17
CA VAL A 703 -14.15 6.68 3.41
C VAL A 703 -12.75 6.39 3.93
N LYS A 704 -11.78 7.22 3.54
CA LYS A 704 -10.47 7.28 4.20
C LYS A 704 -10.35 8.56 5.01
N VAL A 705 -9.82 8.46 6.23
CA VAL A 705 -9.40 9.61 7.04
C VAL A 705 -7.95 9.43 7.45
N SER A 706 -7.11 10.45 7.21
CA SER A 706 -5.69 10.43 7.61
C SER A 706 -5.12 11.83 7.84
N SER A 707 -4.06 11.95 8.64
CA SER A 707 -3.34 13.22 8.85
C SER A 707 -4.24 14.40 9.27
N ILE A 708 -4.96 14.24 10.38
CA ILE A 708 -5.88 15.28 10.91
C ILE A 708 -5.50 15.68 12.35
N GLY A 709 -5.89 16.88 12.76
CA GLY A 709 -5.50 17.45 14.04
C GLY A 709 -6.20 16.82 15.24
N ARG A 710 -7.51 16.55 15.13
CA ARG A 710 -8.30 15.99 16.25
C ARG A 710 -9.19 14.82 15.84
N GLN A 711 -10.52 14.89 15.88
CA GLN A 711 -11.35 13.69 15.73
C GLN A 711 -11.41 13.24 14.27
N MET A 712 -11.22 11.94 14.01
CA MET A 712 -11.55 11.37 12.70
C MET A 712 -13.08 11.34 12.53
N VAL A 713 -13.81 10.98 13.58
CA VAL A 713 -15.27 11.06 13.64
C VAL A 713 -15.74 11.58 14.98
N VAL A 714 -16.67 12.53 14.97
CA VAL A 714 -17.31 13.03 16.20
C VAL A 714 -18.82 13.16 16.02
N THR A 715 -19.60 12.54 16.91
CA THR A 715 -20.99 12.93 17.12
C THR A 715 -21.00 13.94 18.25
N HIS A 716 -21.40 15.18 17.94
CA HIS A 716 -21.46 16.24 18.94
C HIS A 716 -22.63 16.01 19.90
N PHE A 717 -22.86 16.94 20.82
CA PHE A 717 -23.82 16.80 21.92
C PHE A 717 -25.29 16.60 21.49
N SER A 718 -25.66 16.96 20.25
CA SER A 718 -27.00 16.63 19.72
C SER A 718 -27.21 15.12 19.57
N GLY A 719 -26.13 14.34 19.39
CA GLY A 719 -26.19 12.93 19.02
C GLY A 719 -26.57 12.70 17.56
N ALA A 720 -26.72 11.43 17.17
CA ALA A 720 -27.12 11.02 15.82
C ALA A 720 -27.79 9.63 15.84
N SER A 721 -28.95 9.47 15.20
CA SER A 721 -29.76 8.23 15.29
C SER A 721 -29.85 7.56 13.92
N GLY A 722 -29.52 6.27 13.81
CA GLY A 722 -29.53 5.61 12.50
C GLY A 722 -28.25 5.86 11.69
N VAL A 723 -27.08 5.73 12.34
CA VAL A 723 -25.78 5.93 11.67
C VAL A 723 -25.12 4.59 11.39
N THR A 724 -24.56 4.42 10.19
CA THR A 724 -23.67 3.29 9.87
C THR A 724 -22.39 3.84 9.28
N ILE A 725 -21.26 3.45 9.87
CA ILE A 725 -19.93 3.67 9.33
C ILE A 725 -19.39 2.31 8.90
N SER A 726 -19.18 2.12 7.61
CA SER A 726 -18.77 0.82 7.07
C SER A 726 -17.60 0.89 6.11
N ASN A 727 -16.86 -0.22 6.02
CA ASN A 727 -15.80 -0.43 5.03
C ASN A 727 -14.86 0.78 4.90
N SER A 728 -14.53 1.47 5.99
CA SER A 728 -13.75 2.71 5.95
C SER A 728 -12.35 2.50 6.51
N ASP A 729 -11.39 3.28 6.02
CA ASP A 729 -9.98 3.30 6.43
C ASP A 729 -9.70 4.49 7.35
N PHE A 730 -9.45 4.22 8.61
CA PHE A 730 -9.10 5.20 9.63
C PHE A 730 -7.62 5.06 9.98
N ASP A 731 -6.81 5.82 9.24
CA ASP A 731 -5.36 5.76 9.25
C ASP A 731 -4.79 6.77 10.24
N GLY A 732 -4.34 6.26 11.38
CA GLY A 732 -3.77 7.04 12.47
C GLY A 732 -2.28 7.32 12.33
N ASN A 733 -1.63 6.95 11.22
CA ASN A 733 -0.22 7.26 11.02
C ASN A 733 -0.01 8.77 10.97
N THR A 734 0.78 9.30 11.91
CA THR A 734 1.01 10.74 12.03
C THR A 734 2.43 11.04 12.47
N LYS A 735 2.96 12.17 12.03
CA LYS A 735 4.22 12.71 12.56
C LYS A 735 4.03 13.42 13.90
N TYR A 736 2.80 13.81 14.22
CA TYR A 736 2.42 14.62 15.38
C TYR A 736 1.47 13.81 16.24
N SER A 737 2.01 13.11 17.23
CA SER A 737 1.25 12.14 18.03
C SER A 737 1.21 12.53 19.49
N GLN A 738 0.03 12.49 20.10
CA GLN A 738 -0.11 12.69 21.54
C GLN A 738 0.57 11.56 22.34
N SER A 739 0.71 10.38 21.76
CA SER A 739 1.41 9.22 22.36
C SER A 739 2.93 9.21 22.15
N CYS A 740 3.48 10.19 21.42
CA CYS A 740 4.90 10.30 21.09
C CYS A 740 5.48 9.11 20.27
N ASP A 741 4.66 8.39 19.51
CA ASP A 741 5.02 7.13 18.86
C ASP A 741 4.45 6.97 17.44
N GLY A 742 3.99 8.07 16.85
CA GLY A 742 3.47 8.09 15.48
C GLY A 742 2.02 7.66 15.32
N ARG A 743 1.31 7.38 16.43
CA ARG A 743 -0.08 6.94 16.42
C ARG A 743 -1.07 8.02 16.83
N HIS A 744 -2.18 8.11 16.11
CA HIS A 744 -3.20 9.14 16.34
C HIS A 744 -4.08 8.79 17.55
N TYR A 745 -4.26 9.72 18.47
CA TYR A 745 -5.04 9.48 19.70
C TYR A 745 -6.55 9.70 19.51
N TRP A 746 -6.92 10.56 18.57
CA TRP A 746 -8.26 11.12 18.48
C TRP A 746 -9.06 10.43 17.34
N GLY A 747 -9.36 9.14 17.51
CA GLY A 747 -10.14 8.39 16.52
C GLY A 747 -11.59 8.84 16.44
N PHE A 748 -12.41 8.33 17.36
CA PHE A 748 -13.85 8.48 17.38
C PHE A 748 -14.32 8.99 18.74
N LEU A 749 -15.12 10.04 18.71
CA LEU A 749 -15.78 10.58 19.89
C LEU A 749 -17.30 10.51 19.69
N ILE A 750 -17.91 9.46 20.23
CA ILE A 750 -19.32 9.15 20.05
C ILE A 750 -20.09 9.63 21.28
N LEU A 751 -20.65 10.84 21.19
CA LEU A 751 -21.43 11.50 22.24
C LEU A 751 -22.89 11.72 21.82
N GLY A 752 -23.62 12.35 22.73
CA GLY A 752 -24.88 13.02 22.49
C GLY A 752 -26.05 12.37 23.19
N LYS A 753 -27.12 13.17 23.37
CA LYS A 753 -28.35 12.76 24.09
C LYS A 753 -28.89 11.42 23.62
N LYS A 754 -28.85 11.19 22.31
CA LYS A 754 -29.23 9.94 21.69
C LYS A 754 -28.32 9.65 20.51
N THR A 755 -27.54 8.57 20.59
CA THR A 755 -26.74 8.07 19.47
C THR A 755 -26.97 6.58 19.24
N GLU A 756 -27.16 6.20 17.98
CA GLU A 756 -27.39 4.82 17.54
C GLU A 756 -26.53 4.55 16.30
N MET A 757 -25.48 3.75 16.45
CA MET A 757 -24.43 3.62 15.43
C MET A 757 -24.00 2.16 15.20
N SER A 758 -23.83 1.80 13.92
CA SER A 758 -23.16 0.57 13.50
C SER A 758 -21.75 0.92 12.99
N LEU A 759 -20.72 0.23 13.51
CA LEU A 759 -19.34 0.26 13.00
C LEU A 759 -19.06 -1.11 12.36
N LEU A 760 -19.06 -1.18 11.03
CA LEU A 760 -19.05 -2.46 10.30
C LEU A 760 -17.89 -2.58 9.32
N GLY A 761 -17.00 -3.55 9.49
CA GLY A 761 -15.98 -3.82 8.47
C GLY A 761 -14.93 -2.72 8.28
N ASN A 762 -14.73 -1.86 9.28
CA ASN A 762 -13.76 -0.77 9.18
C ASN A 762 -12.34 -1.25 9.52
N TYR A 763 -11.34 -0.61 8.93
CA TYR A 763 -9.94 -0.76 9.29
C TYR A 763 -9.51 0.45 10.11
N ILE A 764 -9.16 0.22 11.37
CA ILE A 764 -8.79 1.27 12.33
C ILE A 764 -7.39 0.95 12.80
N HIS A 765 -6.41 1.72 12.36
CA HIS A 765 -5.01 1.37 12.55
C HIS A 765 -4.13 2.55 12.92
N MET A 766 -2.96 2.23 13.50
CA MET A 766 -1.98 3.22 13.92
C MET A 766 -2.59 4.25 14.90
N THR A 767 -3.41 3.79 15.85
CA THR A 767 -4.07 4.67 16.84
C THR A 767 -3.52 4.49 18.25
N SER A 768 -3.81 5.40 19.17
CA SER A 768 -3.37 5.28 20.57
C SER A 768 -4.48 5.53 21.60
N GLY A 769 -5.68 5.88 21.14
CA GLY A 769 -6.82 6.16 21.99
C GLY A 769 -8.12 6.29 21.21
N ARG A 770 -9.23 6.42 21.94
CA ARG A 770 -10.56 6.77 21.42
C ARG A 770 -10.92 6.01 20.15
N SER A 771 -10.76 4.69 20.13
CA SER A 771 -11.00 3.86 18.95
C SER A 771 -12.00 2.74 19.25
N PRO A 772 -13.26 3.05 19.64
CA PRO A 772 -13.88 4.37 19.83
C PRO A 772 -14.00 4.79 21.32
N LYS A 773 -14.20 6.09 21.60
CA LYS A 773 -14.77 6.57 22.88
C LYS A 773 -16.28 6.76 22.76
N ILE A 774 -17.07 6.22 23.69
CA ILE A 774 -18.53 6.17 23.64
C ILE A 774 -19.15 6.63 24.96
N GLY A 775 -20.06 7.60 24.89
CA GLY A 775 -20.73 8.16 26.07
C GLY A 775 -19.82 9.11 26.87
N GLY A 776 -20.16 9.31 28.15
CA GLY A 776 -19.42 10.18 29.06
C GLY A 776 -20.27 11.26 29.74
N THR A 777 -21.53 11.42 29.33
CA THR A 777 -22.48 12.37 29.94
C THR A 777 -23.61 11.59 30.61
N GLU A 778 -23.91 11.90 31.87
CA GLU A 778 -25.05 11.30 32.57
C GLU A 778 -26.38 11.68 31.91
N GLY A 779 -27.25 10.69 31.68
CA GLY A 779 -28.55 10.88 31.02
C GLY A 779 -28.52 10.73 29.50
N ASP A 780 -27.34 10.83 28.88
CA ASP A 780 -27.16 10.56 27.46
C ASP A 780 -27.10 9.06 27.19
N VAL A 781 -27.56 8.64 26.00
CA VAL A 781 -27.58 7.23 25.60
C VAL A 781 -26.93 7.06 24.24
N SER A 782 -25.81 6.34 24.20
CA SER A 782 -25.09 5.96 22.98
C SER A 782 -25.06 4.44 22.83
N VAL A 783 -25.69 3.92 21.79
CA VAL A 783 -25.74 2.49 21.47
C VAL A 783 -24.90 2.22 20.23
N VAL A 784 -23.89 1.36 20.38
CA VAL A 784 -22.96 1.03 19.29
C VAL A 784 -22.92 -0.48 19.04
N HIS A 785 -23.08 -0.86 17.77
CA HIS A 785 -22.82 -2.22 17.30
C HIS A 785 -21.52 -2.22 16.49
N ALA A 786 -20.46 -2.78 17.06
CA ALA A 786 -19.16 -2.90 16.40
C ALA A 786 -18.95 -4.34 15.91
N ALA A 787 -18.97 -4.54 14.60
CA ALA A 787 -18.83 -5.87 14.02
C ALA A 787 -17.87 -5.92 12.83
N ASN A 788 -17.10 -7.01 12.74
CA ASN A 788 -16.16 -7.27 11.64
C ASN A 788 -15.13 -6.18 11.34
N ASN A 789 -14.86 -5.29 12.29
CA ASN A 789 -13.78 -4.31 12.16
C ASN A 789 -12.42 -4.97 12.41
N TYR A 790 -11.38 -4.39 11.84
CA TYR A 790 -9.98 -4.73 12.13
C TYR A 790 -9.31 -3.56 12.83
N PHE A 791 -8.91 -3.80 14.08
CA PHE A 791 -8.11 -2.90 14.89
C PHE A 791 -6.65 -3.37 14.83
N GLU A 792 -5.77 -2.61 14.20
CA GLU A 792 -4.35 -2.96 14.06
C GLU A 792 -3.48 -1.89 14.71
N ASP A 793 -2.48 -2.32 15.47
CA ASP A 793 -1.41 -1.48 15.98
C ASP A 793 -1.88 -0.27 16.80
N ASN A 794 -2.41 -0.56 18.00
CA ASN A 794 -2.81 0.46 18.97
C ASN A 794 -1.98 0.36 20.25
N THR A 795 -1.15 1.38 20.51
CA THR A 795 -0.20 1.42 21.64
C THR A 795 -0.82 1.86 22.96
N GLY A 796 -2.08 2.29 22.96
CA GLY A 796 -2.79 2.77 24.14
C GLY A 796 -4.04 1.93 24.40
N HIS A 797 -5.21 2.50 24.06
CA HIS A 797 -6.49 1.79 24.18
C HIS A 797 -7.39 1.99 22.95
N ALA A 798 -8.25 0.99 22.70
CA ALA A 798 -9.28 1.06 21.66
C ALA A 798 -10.62 1.55 22.23
N PHE A 799 -11.45 0.66 22.78
CA PHE A 799 -12.74 1.03 23.34
C PHE A 799 -12.59 1.76 24.68
N ASP A 800 -13.20 2.93 24.80
CA ASP A 800 -13.39 3.72 26.03
C ASP A 800 -14.90 3.96 26.18
N VAL A 801 -15.58 2.99 26.81
CA VAL A 801 -17.04 3.02 26.99
C VAL A 801 -17.33 3.60 28.36
N ALA A 802 -17.88 4.81 28.41
CA ALA A 802 -18.19 5.51 29.65
C ALA A 802 -19.71 5.47 29.96
N THR A 803 -20.13 6.19 31.00
CA THR A 803 -21.54 6.38 31.37
C THR A 803 -22.41 6.66 30.16
N GLY A 804 -23.54 5.94 30.06
CA GLY A 804 -24.49 6.11 28.94
C GLY A 804 -24.10 5.37 27.66
N GLY A 805 -22.90 4.77 27.59
CA GLY A 805 -22.47 3.92 26.49
C GLY A 805 -22.95 2.47 26.65
N TYR A 806 -23.49 1.90 25.56
CA TYR A 806 -23.96 0.52 25.46
C TYR A 806 -23.44 -0.10 24.17
N VAL A 807 -22.57 -1.11 24.27
CA VAL A 807 -21.84 -1.64 23.11
C VAL A 807 -21.97 -3.15 22.99
N LEU A 808 -22.22 -3.65 21.78
CA LEU A 808 -21.97 -5.04 21.38
C LEU A 808 -20.75 -5.06 20.46
N VAL A 809 -19.76 -5.90 20.79
CA VAL A 809 -18.55 -6.08 19.97
C VAL A 809 -18.44 -7.53 19.53
N GLU A 810 -18.71 -7.86 18.27
CA GLU A 810 -18.72 -9.25 17.75
C GLU A 810 -17.95 -9.41 16.42
N GLY A 811 -17.27 -10.53 16.24
CA GLY A 811 -16.58 -10.86 14.98
C GLY A 811 -15.47 -9.88 14.55
N ASN A 812 -14.92 -9.06 15.46
CA ASN A 812 -13.83 -8.14 15.17
C ASN A 812 -12.47 -8.82 15.33
N ASN A 813 -11.46 -8.27 14.68
CA ASN A 813 -10.07 -8.69 14.83
C ASN A 813 -9.25 -7.57 15.50
N PHE A 814 -8.48 -7.93 16.53
CA PHE A 814 -7.57 -7.04 17.25
C PHE A 814 -6.15 -7.58 17.10
N ASP A 815 -5.26 -6.79 16.53
CA ASP A 815 -3.87 -7.16 16.28
C ASP A 815 -2.96 -6.08 16.84
N SER A 816 -2.08 -6.43 17.78
CA SER A 816 -1.19 -5.47 18.45
C SER A 816 -1.94 -4.31 19.12
N VAL A 817 -3.11 -4.59 19.71
CA VAL A 817 -3.91 -3.61 20.46
C VAL A 817 -3.63 -3.78 21.95
N LYS A 818 -2.92 -2.82 22.55
CA LYS A 818 -2.45 -2.91 23.93
C LYS A 818 -3.59 -3.06 24.94
N THR A 819 -4.64 -2.24 24.82
CA THR A 819 -5.83 -2.31 25.67
C THR A 819 -7.09 -2.27 24.81
N PRO A 820 -7.61 -3.45 24.37
CA PRO A 820 -8.80 -3.49 23.52
C PRO A 820 -10.04 -2.86 24.17
N ASN A 821 -10.23 -3.05 25.48
CA ASN A 821 -11.27 -2.37 26.26
C ASN A 821 -10.65 -1.69 27.48
N GLN A 822 -10.66 -0.36 27.51
CA GLN A 822 -10.27 0.41 28.68
C GLN A 822 -11.33 0.24 29.77
N PRO A 823 -10.97 -0.26 30.97
CA PRO A 823 -11.95 -0.48 32.02
C PRO A 823 -12.50 0.85 32.55
N ASP A 824 -13.79 1.10 32.32
CA ASP A 824 -14.57 2.13 32.99
C ASP A 824 -15.79 1.48 33.66
N PRO A 825 -15.91 1.51 35.00
CA PRO A 825 -16.99 0.85 35.71
C PRO A 825 -18.39 1.37 35.36
N ALA A 826 -18.51 2.59 34.83
CA ALA A 826 -19.79 3.18 34.44
C ALA A 826 -20.21 2.82 33.00
N GLY A 827 -19.32 2.26 32.20
CA GLY A 827 -19.58 1.77 30.85
C GLY A 827 -20.37 0.46 30.80
N ASN A 828 -21.03 0.21 29.67
CA ASN A 828 -21.73 -1.05 29.41
C ASN A 828 -21.27 -1.63 28.07
N ILE A 829 -20.54 -2.73 28.11
CA ILE A 829 -19.99 -3.39 26.93
C ILE A 829 -20.14 -4.91 27.05
N PHE A 830 -20.71 -5.51 26.02
CA PHE A 830 -20.90 -6.94 25.87
C PHE A 830 -19.99 -7.50 24.78
N ILE A 831 -19.09 -8.40 25.19
CA ILE A 831 -18.15 -9.12 24.33
C ILE A 831 -18.53 -10.61 24.39
N PRO A 832 -19.07 -11.21 23.31
CA PRO A 832 -19.50 -12.60 23.31
C PRO A 832 -18.30 -13.55 23.37
N ALA A 833 -18.41 -14.59 24.20
CA ALA A 833 -17.44 -15.67 24.29
C ALA A 833 -17.83 -16.87 23.43
N ALA A 834 -19.12 -17.00 23.11
CA ALA A 834 -19.66 -18.05 22.27
C ALA A 834 -20.83 -17.54 21.41
N ALA A 835 -21.10 -18.25 20.32
CA ALA A 835 -22.18 -17.88 19.41
C ALA A 835 -23.55 -17.79 20.10
N GLU A 836 -23.85 -18.68 21.04
CA GLU A 836 -25.17 -18.73 21.70
C GLU A 836 -25.44 -17.51 22.62
N ASP A 837 -24.43 -16.74 23.01
CA ASP A 837 -24.56 -15.62 23.97
C ASP A 837 -25.50 -14.50 23.47
N CYS A 838 -25.69 -14.40 22.15
CA CYS A 838 -26.45 -13.35 21.49
C CYS A 838 -27.87 -13.77 21.07
N LYS A 839 -28.20 -15.06 21.16
CA LYS A 839 -29.45 -15.60 20.62
C LYS A 839 -30.69 -15.03 21.30
N ALA A 840 -30.64 -14.88 22.62
CA ALA A 840 -31.72 -14.25 23.38
C ALA A 840 -31.81 -12.74 23.08
N THR A 841 -30.67 -12.06 22.97
CA THR A 841 -30.56 -10.61 22.82
C THR A 841 -30.95 -10.12 21.43
N ILE A 842 -30.31 -10.66 20.38
CA ILE A 842 -30.45 -10.18 18.99
C ILE A 842 -31.07 -11.23 18.05
N GLY A 843 -31.40 -12.43 18.53
CA GLY A 843 -32.15 -13.42 17.75
C GLY A 843 -31.33 -14.29 16.80
N ARG A 844 -30.01 -14.09 16.74
CA ARG A 844 -29.04 -14.93 16.03
C ARG A 844 -27.84 -15.21 16.91
N GLY A 845 -27.01 -16.17 16.50
CA GLY A 845 -25.70 -16.37 17.12
C GLY A 845 -24.79 -15.16 16.90
N CYS A 846 -23.88 -14.91 17.84
CA CYS A 846 -22.78 -13.98 17.67
C CYS A 846 -21.60 -14.61 16.96
N GLU A 847 -20.75 -13.76 16.38
CA GLU A 847 -19.41 -14.15 15.98
C GLU A 847 -18.41 -13.73 17.05
N VAL A 848 -17.45 -14.59 17.37
CA VAL A 848 -16.46 -14.30 18.41
C VAL A 848 -15.36 -13.41 17.86
N ASN A 849 -14.84 -12.51 18.71
CA ASN A 849 -13.70 -11.66 18.34
C ASN A 849 -12.39 -12.47 18.37
N VAL A 850 -11.42 -12.08 17.56
CA VAL A 850 -10.08 -12.67 17.51
C VAL A 850 -9.06 -11.65 17.99
N LEU A 851 -8.13 -12.09 18.84
CA LEU A 851 -7.04 -11.29 19.36
C LEU A 851 -5.70 -11.91 18.95
N ALA A 852 -4.81 -11.10 18.41
CA ALA A 852 -3.41 -11.40 18.15
C ALA A 852 -2.55 -10.31 18.83
N ASP A 853 -1.55 -10.72 19.60
CA ASP A 853 -0.60 -9.81 20.26
C ASP A 853 -1.26 -8.63 21.02
N SER A 854 -2.47 -8.85 21.54
CA SER A 854 -3.33 -7.83 22.11
C SER A 854 -3.61 -8.10 23.59
N GLY A 855 -3.95 -7.04 24.33
CA GLY A 855 -4.30 -7.12 25.74
C GLY A 855 -5.61 -7.84 26.03
N THR A 856 -5.97 -7.92 27.31
CA THR A 856 -7.21 -8.58 27.73
C THR A 856 -8.45 -7.87 27.20
N PHE A 857 -9.44 -8.64 26.76
CA PHE A 857 -10.70 -8.09 26.26
C PHE A 857 -11.89 -8.73 26.99
N THR A 858 -12.49 -7.95 27.88
CA THR A 858 -13.52 -8.43 28.82
C THR A 858 -14.72 -7.50 28.85
N SER A 859 -15.93 -8.08 28.94
CA SER A 859 -17.18 -7.33 29.13
C SER A 859 -17.15 -6.49 30.40
N ASN A 860 -17.96 -5.42 30.42
CA ASN A 860 -18.32 -4.69 31.63
C ASN A 860 -19.83 -4.42 31.64
N SER A 861 -20.49 -4.58 32.79
CA SER A 861 -21.94 -4.40 32.93
C SER A 861 -22.76 -5.13 31.83
N GLU A 862 -22.40 -6.39 31.56
CA GLU A 862 -22.88 -7.15 30.40
C GLU A 862 -24.40 -7.25 30.33
N ASP A 863 -25.09 -7.47 31.45
CA ASP A 863 -26.56 -7.57 31.49
C ASP A 863 -27.24 -6.25 31.08
N ALA A 864 -26.65 -5.11 31.48
CA ALA A 864 -27.14 -3.80 31.09
C ALA A 864 -26.92 -3.55 29.59
N ALA A 865 -25.74 -3.93 29.08
CA ALA A 865 -25.45 -3.90 27.65
C ALA A 865 -26.43 -4.78 26.85
N LYS A 866 -26.63 -6.05 27.24
CA LYS A 866 -27.59 -6.96 26.60
C LYS A 866 -29.01 -6.41 26.62
N LYS A 867 -29.46 -5.87 27.75
CA LYS A 867 -30.81 -5.30 27.88
C LYS A 867 -31.02 -4.15 26.88
N GLN A 868 -30.07 -3.22 26.79
CA GLN A 868 -30.17 -2.09 25.88
C GLN A 868 -30.02 -2.53 24.42
N ILE A 869 -29.04 -3.36 24.09
CA ILE A 869 -28.83 -3.90 22.74
C ILE A 869 -30.05 -4.69 22.25
N GLY A 870 -30.74 -5.39 23.16
CA GLY A 870 -31.96 -6.14 22.86
C GLY A 870 -33.13 -5.28 22.36
N THR A 871 -33.14 -3.96 22.62
CA THR A 871 -34.17 -3.07 22.05
C THR A 871 -33.96 -2.80 20.55
N PHE A 872 -32.79 -3.14 20.01
CA PHE A 872 -32.39 -2.96 18.61
C PHE A 872 -32.22 -4.29 17.87
N LYS A 873 -33.00 -5.31 18.28
CA LYS A 873 -32.95 -6.66 17.72
C LYS A 873 -33.09 -6.69 16.20
N THR A 874 -33.90 -5.82 15.61
CA THR A 874 -34.08 -5.76 14.15
C THR A 874 -32.83 -5.22 13.46
N GLN A 875 -32.29 -4.09 13.92
CA GLN A 875 -31.14 -3.42 13.31
C GLN A 875 -29.85 -4.26 13.49
N ILE A 876 -29.59 -4.72 14.72
CA ILE A 876 -28.36 -5.46 15.07
C ILE A 876 -28.49 -6.94 14.65
N GLY A 877 -29.63 -7.57 14.92
CA GLY A 877 -29.89 -8.97 14.54
C GLY A 877 -30.03 -9.17 13.03
N GLY A 878 -30.50 -8.15 12.30
CA GLY A 878 -30.58 -8.14 10.84
C GLY A 878 -29.24 -7.86 10.14
N THR A 879 -28.22 -7.42 10.87
CA THR A 879 -26.87 -7.19 10.32
C THR A 879 -26.17 -8.53 10.11
N LYS A 880 -25.66 -8.76 8.89
CA LYS A 880 -24.85 -9.93 8.57
C LYS A 880 -23.46 -9.75 9.18
N VAL A 881 -23.11 -10.64 10.11
CA VAL A 881 -21.78 -10.70 10.73
C VAL A 881 -21.14 -12.03 10.33
N VAL A 882 -19.87 -12.01 9.98
CA VAL A 882 -19.08 -13.20 9.63
C VAL A 882 -17.99 -13.43 10.67
N SER A 883 -17.28 -14.56 10.59
CA SER A 883 -16.15 -14.80 11.50
C SER A 883 -15.04 -13.76 11.30
N ALA A 884 -14.37 -13.41 12.40
CA ALA A 884 -13.34 -12.38 12.41
C ALA A 884 -12.23 -12.68 11.38
N THR A 885 -11.90 -11.68 10.57
CA THR A 885 -10.91 -11.78 9.49
C THR A 885 -9.89 -10.66 9.67
N LYS A 886 -8.59 -10.93 9.45
CA LYS A 886 -7.61 -9.83 9.36
C LYS A 886 -7.87 -9.09 8.05
N LEU A 887 -8.01 -7.77 8.10
CA LEU A 887 -8.22 -6.95 6.92
C LEU A 887 -6.86 -6.38 6.48
N SER A 888 -6.30 -6.82 5.36
CA SER A 888 -5.09 -6.19 4.82
C SER A 888 -5.44 -4.89 4.09
N ALA A 889 -4.63 -3.85 4.20
CA ALA A 889 -4.70 -2.58 3.43
C ALA A 889 -4.50 -2.74 1.90
N ALA A 890 -4.91 -3.87 1.32
CA ALA A 890 -4.97 -4.11 -0.12
C ALA A 890 -6.27 -3.52 -0.71
N LYS A 891 -6.18 -2.92 -1.91
CA LYS A 891 -7.30 -2.24 -2.58
C LYS A 891 -8.57 -3.10 -2.68
N GLY A 892 -9.71 -2.56 -2.23
CA GLY A 892 -11.06 -3.03 -2.57
C GLY A 892 -11.97 -3.48 -1.42
N ASN A 893 -11.47 -3.56 -0.19
CA ASN A 893 -12.26 -4.02 0.98
C ASN A 893 -12.73 -2.88 1.90
N PHE A 894 -11.99 -1.77 1.95
CA PHE A 894 -12.31 -0.62 2.78
C PHE A 894 -11.55 0.63 2.28
N GLY A 895 -12.02 1.82 2.65
CA GLY A 895 -11.44 3.10 2.22
C GLY A 895 -11.78 3.46 0.77
N VAL A 896 -11.03 4.39 0.19
CA VAL A 896 -11.31 4.93 -1.16
C VAL A 896 -10.74 4.02 -2.25
N GLY A 897 -11.51 3.76 -3.31
CA GLY A 897 -11.07 2.95 -4.44
C GLY A 897 -12.08 2.85 -5.59
N GLU A 898 -11.75 2.00 -6.56
CA GLU A 898 -12.69 1.64 -7.63
C GLU A 898 -13.80 0.76 -7.06
N LEU A 899 -14.91 1.37 -6.64
CA LEU A 899 -16.09 0.63 -6.22
C LEU A 899 -16.77 0.02 -7.46
N GLY A 900 -16.69 -1.30 -7.60
CA GLY A 900 -17.34 -2.06 -8.67
C GLY A 900 -18.78 -2.43 -8.32
N ARG A 901 -19.68 -2.53 -9.32
CA ARG A 901 -21.08 -2.97 -9.16
C ARG A 901 -21.27 -4.48 -8.91
N SER A 902 -20.24 -5.19 -8.48
CA SER A 902 -20.28 -6.65 -8.31
C SER A 902 -19.67 -7.10 -6.98
N SER A 903 -20.35 -6.79 -5.89
CA SER A 903 -20.16 -7.44 -4.59
C SER A 903 -21.42 -7.36 -3.71
N ALA A 904 -22.61 -7.55 -4.31
CA ALA A 904 -23.83 -7.77 -3.54
C ALA A 904 -24.09 -9.28 -3.35
N ALA A 905 -23.97 -9.73 -2.10
CA ALA A 905 -24.50 -10.98 -1.53
C ALA A 905 -24.25 -12.31 -2.28
N GLN A 906 -23.18 -13.02 -1.91
CA GLN A 906 -23.17 -14.47 -2.07
C GLN A 906 -24.00 -15.11 -0.94
N SER A 907 -25.22 -15.53 -1.27
CA SER A 907 -25.88 -16.68 -0.65
C SER A 907 -25.56 -17.93 -1.49
N PRO A 908 -25.31 -19.10 -0.87
CA PRO A 908 -24.96 -20.30 -1.61
C PRO A 908 -26.18 -20.85 -2.34
N ALA A 909 -26.05 -21.02 -3.66
CA ALA A 909 -27.01 -21.79 -4.44
C ALA A 909 -26.92 -23.26 -4.00
N SER A 910 -28.02 -23.76 -3.46
CA SER A 910 -28.28 -25.17 -3.22
C SER A 910 -28.27 -25.94 -4.56
N SER A 911 -27.24 -26.76 -4.78
CA SER A 911 -27.23 -27.71 -5.89
C SER A 911 -28.04 -28.96 -5.51
N SER A 912 -29.24 -29.07 -6.06
CA SER A 912 -29.99 -30.31 -6.15
C SER A 912 -29.24 -31.28 -7.08
N ASN A 913 -28.81 -32.41 -6.54
CA ASN A 913 -28.29 -33.56 -7.29
C ASN A 913 -29.41 -34.23 -8.09
N GLU A 914 -29.21 -34.41 -9.39
CA GLU A 914 -29.76 -35.55 -10.11
C GLU A 914 -28.72 -36.08 -11.12
N ALA A 915 -28.28 -37.31 -10.90
CA ALA A 915 -27.29 -38.03 -11.67
C ALA A 915 -27.97 -38.98 -12.69
N PRO A 916 -27.28 -39.41 -13.77
CA PRO A 916 -27.67 -40.61 -14.50
C PRO A 916 -26.91 -41.85 -13.99
N THR A 917 -27.67 -42.78 -13.41
CA THR A 917 -27.42 -44.21 -13.16
C THR A 917 -27.11 -44.94 -14.50
N ALA A 918 -26.42 -46.07 -14.63
CA ALA A 918 -26.26 -47.27 -13.80
C ALA A 918 -25.05 -48.09 -14.29
N THR A 919 -24.46 -49.01 -13.51
CA THR A 919 -24.97 -50.40 -13.44
C THR A 919 -24.48 -51.11 -12.17
N GLN A 920 -25.42 -51.83 -11.54
CA GLN A 920 -25.31 -52.60 -10.31
C GLN A 920 -24.52 -53.91 -10.43
N ALA A 921 -23.94 -54.33 -9.31
CA ALA A 921 -24.00 -55.69 -8.72
C ALA A 921 -23.12 -55.70 -7.44
N THR A 922 -23.41 -56.29 -6.28
CA THR A 922 -24.54 -56.95 -5.64
C THR A 922 -24.11 -57.18 -4.17
N GLN A 923 -25.04 -56.97 -3.24
CA GLN A 923 -25.23 -57.69 -1.95
C GLN A 923 -24.12 -57.75 -0.87
N ASN A 924 -24.43 -57.12 0.25
CA ASN A 924 -24.01 -57.36 1.65
C ASN A 924 -24.46 -58.78 2.13
N PRO A 925 -24.20 -59.30 3.38
CA PRO A 925 -23.66 -58.65 4.59
C PRO A 925 -22.73 -59.50 5.51
N SER A 926 -22.27 -58.89 6.62
CA SER A 926 -22.26 -59.46 8.00
C SER A 926 -20.92 -59.76 8.71
N THR A 927 -20.78 -59.11 9.88
CA THR A 927 -20.27 -59.59 11.20
C THR A 927 -18.77 -59.73 11.52
N THR A 928 -18.33 -58.84 12.43
CA THR A 928 -17.71 -59.07 13.76
C THR A 928 -16.46 -59.96 13.96
N ALA A 929 -15.51 -59.36 14.68
CA ALA A 929 -14.80 -59.86 15.87
C ALA A 929 -13.31 -60.29 15.76
N GLU A 930 -12.63 -59.96 16.86
CA GLU A 930 -11.43 -60.56 17.49
C GLU A 930 -10.00 -60.04 17.18
N THR A 931 -9.46 -59.43 18.24
CA THR A 931 -8.05 -59.39 18.68
C THR A 931 -7.45 -60.80 18.83
N PRO A 932 -6.11 -60.97 18.87
CA PRO A 932 -5.47 -61.12 20.18
C PRO A 932 -4.05 -60.52 20.33
N SER A 933 -3.75 -60.29 21.61
CA SER A 933 -2.57 -59.81 22.33
C SER A 933 -1.31 -60.71 22.33
N THR A 934 -0.14 -60.15 22.66
CA THR A 934 0.83 -60.64 23.70
C THR A 934 1.87 -59.54 24.03
N THR A 935 1.88 -58.91 25.21
CA THR A 935 2.66 -59.16 26.47
C THR A 935 4.19 -59.05 26.43
N ASN A 936 4.76 -58.02 27.08
CA ASN A 936 5.48 -58.13 28.38
C ASN A 936 6.00 -56.76 28.90
N SER A 937 5.77 -56.50 30.19
CA SER A 937 6.36 -55.46 31.06
C SER A 937 7.47 -56.15 31.94
N PRO A 938 8.22 -55.52 32.89
CA PRO A 938 7.84 -54.39 33.77
C PRO A 938 8.96 -53.36 34.16
N HIS A 939 8.62 -52.16 34.64
CA HIS A 939 8.62 -51.80 36.08
C HIS A 939 8.42 -50.28 36.36
N GLN A 940 7.48 -50.04 37.29
CA GLN A 940 7.13 -48.90 38.17
C GLN A 940 8.16 -47.77 38.37
N ALA A 941 7.80 -46.47 38.29
CA ALA A 941 6.90 -45.63 39.12
C ALA A 941 7.54 -45.11 40.43
N GLN A 942 7.71 -43.78 40.56
CA GLN A 942 7.35 -43.03 41.77
C GLN A 942 7.44 -41.50 41.62
N THR A 943 6.48 -40.86 42.27
CA THR A 943 6.23 -39.43 42.55
C THR A 943 7.19 -38.83 43.57
N GLY A 944 7.42 -37.51 43.55
CA GLY A 944 7.99 -36.79 44.70
C GLY A 944 8.27 -35.30 44.48
N THR A 945 7.52 -34.47 45.19
CA THR A 945 7.75 -33.04 45.49
C THR A 945 8.96 -32.81 46.40
N GLU A 946 9.75 -31.74 46.18
CA GLU A 946 10.26 -30.78 47.20
C GLU A 946 11.33 -29.84 46.63
N ALA A 947 11.28 -28.56 47.00
CA ALA A 947 12.39 -27.60 46.92
C ALA A 947 13.42 -27.88 48.02
N PRO A 948 14.70 -27.49 47.88
CA PRO A 948 15.17 -26.35 48.69
C PRO A 948 16.31 -25.49 48.11
N ASN A 949 16.34 -24.24 48.57
CA ASN A 949 17.46 -23.36 48.92
C ASN A 949 18.66 -23.11 47.97
N ALA A 950 18.84 -21.83 47.67
CA ALA A 950 20.07 -21.18 47.20
C ALA A 950 21.17 -21.10 48.29
N PRO A 951 22.40 -20.73 47.88
CA PRO A 951 23.09 -19.62 48.52
C PRO A 951 23.62 -18.56 47.54
N ALA A 952 23.79 -17.36 48.09
CA ALA A 952 24.05 -16.10 47.43
C ALA A 952 25.54 -15.82 47.08
N THR A 953 25.75 -14.99 46.06
CA THR A 953 26.86 -14.01 45.98
C THR A 953 26.36 -12.73 45.32
N ALA A 954 26.72 -11.59 45.93
CA ALA A 954 26.18 -10.26 45.71
C ALA A 954 27.10 -9.35 44.86
N GLN A 955 26.52 -8.36 44.16
CA GLN A 955 26.95 -6.95 43.95
C GLN A 955 26.20 -6.35 42.73
N THR A 956 25.05 -5.65 42.90
CA THR A 956 24.80 -4.17 42.93
C THR A 956 25.03 -3.39 41.61
N PRO A 957 24.27 -2.31 41.32
CA PRO A 957 22.81 -2.20 41.13
C PRO A 957 22.43 -1.51 39.79
N ALA A 958 21.35 -1.94 39.13
CA ALA A 958 20.71 -1.16 38.06
C ALA A 958 19.50 -0.44 38.67
N SER A 959 19.49 0.89 38.59
CA SER A 959 18.34 1.72 39.01
C SER A 959 17.11 1.37 38.18
N GLU A 960 16.09 0.83 38.85
CA GLU A 960 14.70 0.90 38.38
C GLU A 960 14.27 2.37 38.28
N MET A 961 13.73 2.75 37.12
CA MET A 961 12.92 3.97 37.00
C MET A 961 11.44 3.57 36.86
N PRO A 962 10.51 4.30 37.50
CA PRO A 962 9.10 3.93 37.53
C PRO A 962 8.38 4.25 36.21
N LEU A 963 7.43 3.40 35.87
CA LEU A 963 6.39 3.61 34.85
C LEU A 963 5.67 4.96 35.09
N GLY A 964 5.80 5.88 34.14
CA GLY A 964 4.98 7.08 34.07
C GLY A 964 3.59 6.75 33.53
N THR A 965 2.60 6.68 34.42
CA THR A 965 1.18 6.80 34.07
C THR A 965 0.94 8.20 33.53
N VAL A 966 0.53 8.32 32.27
CA VAL A 966 -0.09 9.57 31.76
C VAL A 966 -1.41 9.73 32.52
N ALA A 967 -1.53 10.79 33.31
CA ALA A 967 -2.73 11.08 34.06
C ALA A 967 -3.92 11.31 33.10
N PRO A 968 -5.13 10.84 33.43
CA PRO A 968 -6.31 11.15 32.65
C PRO A 968 -6.52 12.66 32.62
N TYR A 969 -6.80 13.19 31.43
CA TYR A 969 -7.35 14.54 31.29
C TYR A 969 -8.64 14.58 32.11
N SER A 970 -8.70 15.43 33.13
CA SER A 970 -9.87 15.57 33.98
C SER A 970 -10.98 16.25 33.18
N ASP A 971 -11.95 15.46 32.73
CA ASP A 971 -13.27 15.99 32.36
C ASP A 971 -13.97 16.38 33.67
N ASP A 972 -13.69 17.60 34.14
CA ASP A 972 -14.36 18.17 35.30
C ASP A 972 -15.81 18.51 34.88
N SER A 973 -16.75 17.72 35.39
CA SER A 973 -18.19 17.85 35.20
C SER A 973 -18.71 19.08 35.95
N GLY A 974 -18.57 20.25 35.32
CA GLY A 974 -19.21 21.48 35.74
C GLY A 974 -20.54 21.71 35.03
N SER A 975 -21.66 21.39 35.69
CA SER A 975 -23.00 21.78 35.27
C SER A 975 -23.09 23.28 34.99
N GLY A 976 -23.24 23.67 33.72
CA GLY A 976 -23.45 25.06 33.33
C GLY A 976 -23.99 25.14 31.91
N ASN A 977 -25.27 25.50 31.77
CA ASN A 977 -25.89 25.86 30.50
C ASN A 977 -25.10 26.97 29.80
N SER A 978 -24.32 26.65 28.77
CA SER A 978 -24.02 27.60 27.70
C SER A 978 -23.96 26.87 26.36
N ILE A 979 -24.97 27.10 25.54
CA ILE A 979 -25.08 26.70 24.15
C ILE A 979 -23.97 27.43 23.37
N LEU A 980 -23.07 26.69 22.71
CA LEU A 980 -22.27 27.24 21.62
C LEU A 980 -22.26 26.28 20.43
N GLN A 981 -23.12 26.65 19.49
CA GLN A 981 -23.27 26.16 18.14
C GLN A 981 -22.08 26.69 17.32
N TRP A 982 -21.25 25.80 16.76
CA TRP A 982 -20.17 26.19 15.86
C TRP A 982 -20.76 26.54 14.49
N GLY A 983 -20.93 27.84 14.25
CA GLY A 983 -21.27 28.38 12.94
C GLY A 983 -21.78 29.81 13.06
N HIS A 984 -20.93 30.79 12.81
CA HIS A 984 -21.29 32.10 12.21
C HIS A 984 -20.01 32.93 12.02
N VAL A 985 -19.42 32.88 10.82
CA VAL A 985 -18.57 33.97 10.33
C VAL A 985 -19.51 34.96 9.64
N THR A 986 -19.74 36.10 10.28
CA THR A 986 -20.58 37.17 9.73
C THR A 986 -19.82 37.96 8.67
N GLN A 987 -20.38 38.03 7.45
CA GLN A 987 -20.02 39.02 6.45
C GLN A 987 -20.25 40.43 7.01
N GLY A 988 -19.20 41.25 6.99
CA GLY A 988 -19.31 42.68 7.23
C GLY A 988 -19.98 43.38 6.07
N ALA A 989 -21.18 43.90 6.30
CA ALA A 989 -21.74 45.02 5.53
C ALA A 989 -22.18 46.10 6.52
N ALA A 990 -21.62 47.29 6.34
CA ALA A 990 -21.85 48.47 7.16
C ALA A 990 -23.33 48.91 7.15
N SER A 991 -23.90 49.21 8.31
CA SER A 991 -24.73 50.41 8.49
C SER A 991 -24.87 50.78 9.97
N THR A 992 -25.00 52.08 10.16
CA THR A 992 -24.91 52.90 11.35
C THR A 992 -26.13 52.87 12.28
N SER A 993 -25.94 53.42 13.50
CA SER A 993 -26.94 53.98 14.43
C SER A 993 -27.76 52.96 15.22
N SER A 994 -28.18 53.16 16.47
CA SER A 994 -27.96 54.13 17.56
C SER A 994 -28.86 53.65 18.71
N ASP A 995 -28.46 53.93 19.96
CA ASP A 995 -29.30 54.11 21.16
C ASP A 995 -30.23 52.97 21.63
N ASN A 996 -29.83 52.22 22.67
CA ASN A 996 -30.23 52.42 24.09
C ASN A 996 -29.75 51.24 24.96
#